data_AF-A0A356P921-F1
#
_entry.id   AF-A0A356P921-F1
#
_cell.length_a   1.000
_cell.length_b   1.000
_cell.length_c   1.000
_cell.angle_alpha   90.00
_cell.angle_beta   90.00
_cell.angle_gamma   90.00
#
_symmetry.space_group_name_H-M   'P 1'
#
loop_
_entity.id
_entity.type
_entity.pdbx_description
1 polymer ?
#
loop_
_entity_poly.entity_id
_entity_poly.type
_entity_poly.pdbx_seq_one_letter_code
_entity_poly.pdbx_strand_id
1 'polypeptide(L)'
;MEVIALTRPYTQNKLNIDQALVIKARRLAKDIVDQLTPFIVSHSTVSVERTVLRLLGIHGVDPEGIPLPNIIIDNLRNQGLLEEGAARIIAKATLHFKTDPQTLAERFVRHEISFEQLPEFSDDEIHEAAFALASPAVETIRRQRQKREQDIKTLGEGSEPYLYVIVATGNIYEDVQQARAAAREGADIVAVIRSTGQSLLDYVPDGPTTEGFGGTFATQENFQIMREALDEVGHELGRYIRLTNYCSGLCMPEIAAMGAIERLDVMLNDSMYGIIFRDINMQRTFVDQYFSRMINGFAGIIINTGEDNYLTTADAMEAAHTVLTSDFINEQFAFLSGIPEEQQGLGHAMEINPEQPDMFLYEIAQAQLIREIFPRSPIKYMPPTKYMTGNIFKGHVQDTLFNIASVLTGQSIHLLGMLTEALHTPLLQDRYISLESAKFVFHSMKHLNEEVMYSPNGKIQERAHDTLEKAVALLEVIQKEGLFQSLEQGRFADIARKPKAGRGLDGVFSKNVNYLNPFLELFHSSEVHAPHTKIAVEPENIQPRERPQSVSVDLKHVLPYGDTLNDGIVQLSLTLPVPCGEEAQEAAKRWALKSGFLDPKVVHTQDLGEGFTFFTLYARSPIPIDYTSITVPKLTHEHLEKSEIESRIRQSLGRKLVVVGACIETDAHTVGIDAIMNMKGCNGHKGLESYHEIDAYNLGAQVSCEELLKEAFDVSADAILISQIVTQKDIHLRNLTRMVELLELEGLRDRFLLIAGGPRINYELAKELGYDAGFGRGTYAEDVASFILDRVINSNK
;
A
#
# COMPACT_ATOMS: atom_id res chain seq x y z
N MET A 1 -20.12 -9.02 24.69
CA MET A 1 -19.92 -9.10 23.23
C MET A 1 -18.61 -9.83 23.02
N GLU A 2 -18.59 -10.93 22.26
CA GLU A 2 -17.34 -11.51 21.81
C GLU A 2 -16.63 -10.45 20.95
N VAL A 3 -15.48 -9.96 21.42
CA VAL A 3 -14.60 -9.12 20.59
C VAL A 3 -14.22 -10.00 19.41
N ILE A 4 -14.62 -9.61 18.20
CA ILE A 4 -14.10 -10.21 16.97
C ILE A 4 -12.58 -10.03 17.08
N ALA A 5 -11.84 -11.11 17.30
CA ALA A 5 -10.38 -11.05 17.39
C ALA A 5 -9.86 -10.52 16.05
N LEU A 6 -9.34 -9.29 16.07
CA LEU A 6 -8.82 -8.59 14.89
C LEU A 6 -7.60 -9.30 14.27
N THR A 7 -6.93 -10.13 15.07
CA THR A 7 -5.78 -10.95 14.68
C THR A 7 -5.77 -12.28 15.42
N ARG A 8 -5.18 -13.31 14.80
CA ARG A 8 -4.94 -14.59 15.47
C ARG A 8 -3.67 -14.49 16.31
N PRO A 9 -3.68 -14.88 17.60
CA PRO A 9 -2.47 -14.90 18.41
C PRO A 9 -1.41 -15.78 17.75
N TYR A 10 -0.16 -15.31 17.72
CA TYR A 10 0.98 -16.12 17.31
C TYR A 10 1.30 -17.13 18.42
N THR A 11 1.30 -18.43 18.09
CA THR A 11 1.38 -19.50 19.09
C THR A 11 2.65 -20.33 19.00
N GLN A 12 3.51 -20.09 18.02
CA GLN A 12 4.73 -20.88 17.84
C GLN A 12 5.87 -20.32 18.71
N ASN A 13 6.74 -21.21 19.19
CA ASN A 13 7.95 -20.86 19.94
C ASN A 13 9.16 -21.44 19.20
N LYS A 14 9.71 -20.67 18.26
CA LYS A 14 10.77 -21.10 17.34
C LYS A 14 12.14 -20.64 17.84
N LEU A 15 12.18 -19.55 18.59
CA LEU A 15 13.42 -18.98 19.12
C LEU A 15 13.84 -19.54 20.48
N ASN A 16 12.92 -20.19 21.21
CA ASN A 16 13.16 -20.64 22.58
C ASN A 16 13.61 -19.48 23.49
N ILE A 17 12.91 -18.34 23.40
CA ILE A 17 13.18 -17.14 24.18
C ILE A 17 12.94 -17.35 25.68
N ASP A 18 13.76 -16.71 26.52
CA ASP A 18 13.58 -16.72 27.97
C ASP A 18 12.38 -15.85 28.37
N GLN A 19 11.28 -16.52 28.70
CA GLN A 19 10.04 -15.87 29.13
C GLN A 19 10.20 -15.04 30.42
N ALA A 20 11.15 -15.38 31.29
CA ALA A 20 11.42 -14.58 32.49
C ALA A 20 12.00 -13.20 32.13
N LEU A 21 12.84 -13.12 31.09
CA LEU A 21 13.34 -11.86 30.57
C LEU A 21 12.24 -11.03 29.90
N VAL A 22 11.34 -11.65 29.15
CA VAL A 22 10.19 -10.94 28.55
C VAL A 22 9.28 -10.34 29.63
N ILE A 23 8.94 -11.11 30.66
CA ILE A 23 8.12 -10.62 31.79
C ILE A 23 8.85 -9.47 32.51
N LYS A 24 10.17 -9.59 32.70
CA LYS A 24 10.99 -8.55 33.31
C LYS A 24 11.01 -7.28 32.46
N ALA A 25 11.18 -7.39 31.13
CA ALA A 25 11.15 -6.26 30.20
C ALA A 25 9.82 -5.51 30.29
N ARG A 26 8.70 -6.24 30.19
CA ARG A 26 7.35 -5.65 30.26
C ARG A 26 7.09 -4.96 31.60
N ARG A 27 7.54 -5.54 32.72
CA ARG A 27 7.45 -4.90 34.04
C ARG A 27 8.28 -3.61 34.10
N LEU A 28 9.51 -3.61 33.60
CA LEU A 28 10.36 -2.42 33.59
C LEU A 28 9.74 -1.30 32.74
N ALA A 29 9.22 -1.62 31.57
CA ALA A 29 8.51 -0.67 30.72
C ALA A 29 7.26 -0.10 31.42
N LYS A 30 6.51 -0.95 32.15
CA LYS A 30 5.38 -0.51 32.95
C LYS A 30 5.81 0.47 34.04
N ASP A 31 6.87 0.16 34.79
CA ASP A 31 7.40 1.03 35.83
C ASP A 31 7.83 2.40 35.25
N ILE A 32 8.44 2.42 34.07
CA ILE A 32 8.81 3.66 33.36
C ILE A 32 7.57 4.51 33.06
N VAL A 33 6.51 3.90 32.52
CA VAL A 33 5.26 4.60 32.20
C VAL A 33 4.55 5.09 33.48
N ASP A 34 4.53 4.27 34.53
CA ASP A 34 3.94 4.63 35.82
C ASP A 34 4.63 5.86 36.45
N GLN A 35 5.95 6.00 36.29
CA GLN A 35 6.69 7.18 36.77
C GLN A 35 6.24 8.49 36.09
N LEU A 36 5.83 8.44 34.82
CA LEU A 36 5.38 9.61 34.05
C LEU A 36 3.89 9.87 34.19
N THR A 37 3.11 8.86 34.57
CA THR A 37 1.64 8.93 34.64
C THR A 37 1.13 10.10 35.49
N PRO A 38 1.67 10.40 36.70
CA PRO A 38 1.23 11.55 37.48
C PRO A 38 1.39 12.89 36.74
N PHE A 39 2.45 13.05 35.95
CA PHE A 39 2.67 14.24 35.14
C PHE A 39 1.60 14.33 34.03
N ILE A 40 1.41 13.24 33.28
CA ILE A 40 0.45 13.17 32.16
C ILE A 40 -0.98 13.48 32.64
N VAL A 41 -1.41 12.88 33.75
CA VAL A 41 -2.78 13.02 34.26
C VAL A 41 -3.02 14.43 34.85
N SER A 42 -2.01 15.05 35.45
CA SER A 42 -2.13 16.39 36.05
C SER A 42 -2.00 17.56 35.08
N HIS A 43 -1.65 17.31 33.81
CA HIS A 43 -1.48 18.35 32.79
C HIS A 43 -2.45 18.18 31.63
N SER A 44 -2.74 19.30 30.96
CA SER A 44 -3.41 19.32 29.66
C SER A 44 -2.59 20.19 28.69
N THR A 45 -3.03 20.24 27.44
CA THR A 45 -2.40 21.03 26.39
C THR A 45 -3.42 21.75 25.54
N VAL A 46 -2.99 22.82 24.88
CA VAL A 46 -3.82 23.53 23.89
C VAL A 46 -4.40 22.58 22.83
N SER A 47 -3.68 21.51 22.45
CA SER A 47 -4.15 20.52 21.48
C SER A 47 -5.27 19.65 22.04
N VAL A 48 -5.13 19.18 23.28
CA VAL A 48 -6.19 18.44 23.99
C VAL A 48 -7.45 19.31 24.07
N GLU A 49 -7.32 20.58 24.44
CA GLU A 49 -8.47 21.46 24.57
C GLU A 49 -9.12 21.79 23.21
N ARG A 50 -8.33 21.99 22.15
CA ARG A 50 -8.87 22.13 20.78
C ARG A 50 -9.64 20.88 20.34
N THR A 51 -9.14 19.70 20.68
CA THR A 51 -9.84 18.43 20.42
C THR A 51 -11.16 18.34 21.17
N VAL A 52 -11.18 18.76 22.44
CA VAL A 52 -12.42 18.83 23.23
C VAL A 52 -13.42 19.73 22.53
N LEU A 53 -13.04 20.94 22.11
CA LEU A 53 -13.92 21.85 21.37
C LEU A 53 -14.46 21.22 20.08
N ARG A 54 -13.63 20.53 19.31
CA ARG A 54 -14.05 19.79 18.10
C ARG A 54 -15.06 18.71 18.41
N LEU A 55 -14.83 17.92 19.46
CA LEU A 55 -15.78 16.88 19.88
C LEU A 55 -17.08 17.47 20.47
N LEU A 56 -17.09 18.73 20.91
CA LEU A 56 -18.31 19.46 21.27
C LEU A 56 -19.02 20.06 20.05
N GLY A 57 -18.52 19.82 18.82
CA GLY A 57 -19.13 20.26 17.57
C GLY A 57 -18.64 21.61 17.05
N ILE A 58 -17.51 22.12 17.54
CA ILE A 58 -16.94 23.40 17.07
C ILE A 58 -15.99 23.16 15.89
N HIS A 59 -16.40 23.63 14.72
CA HIS A 59 -15.72 23.46 13.43
C HIS A 59 -15.66 24.76 12.62
N GLY A 60 -14.97 24.71 11.48
CA GLY A 60 -14.83 25.85 10.56
C GLY A 60 -13.66 26.77 10.90
N VAL A 61 -13.56 27.83 10.12
CA VAL A 61 -12.47 28.83 10.15
C VAL A 61 -13.04 30.24 10.18
N ASP A 62 -12.23 31.20 10.63
CA ASP A 62 -12.50 32.63 10.46
C ASP A 62 -12.21 33.10 9.01
N PRO A 63 -12.48 34.37 8.65
CA PRO A 63 -12.19 34.90 7.31
C PRO A 63 -10.71 34.82 6.90
N GLU A 64 -9.79 34.77 7.87
CA GLU A 64 -8.35 34.62 7.69
C GLU A 64 -7.90 33.16 7.54
N GLY A 65 -8.82 32.19 7.69
CA GLY A 65 -8.55 30.76 7.55
C GLY A 65 -8.04 30.08 8.82
N ILE A 66 -8.13 30.74 9.98
CA ILE A 66 -7.73 30.19 11.28
C ILE A 66 -8.88 29.35 11.85
N PRO A 67 -8.65 28.10 12.26
CA PRO A 67 -9.73 27.27 12.81
C PRO A 67 -10.34 27.85 14.09
N LEU A 68 -11.67 27.81 14.22
CA LEU A 68 -12.35 28.40 15.37
C LEU A 68 -11.87 27.84 16.72
N PRO A 69 -11.60 26.53 16.88
CA PRO A 69 -11.04 26.02 18.13
C PRO A 69 -9.69 26.65 18.52
N ASN A 70 -8.84 27.00 17.57
CA ASN A 70 -7.58 27.69 17.87
C ASN A 70 -7.86 29.06 18.50
N ILE A 71 -8.75 29.86 17.90
CA ILE A 71 -9.10 31.21 18.38
C ILE A 71 -9.74 31.14 19.77
N ILE A 72 -10.64 30.17 20.00
CA ILE A 72 -11.30 30.01 21.31
C ILE A 72 -10.28 29.65 22.39
N ILE A 73 -9.36 28.71 22.14
CA ILE A 73 -8.33 28.35 23.11
C ILE A 73 -7.40 29.53 23.41
N ASP A 74 -7.00 30.30 22.40
CA ASP A 74 -6.19 31.51 22.60
C ASP A 74 -6.95 32.55 23.45
N ASN A 75 -8.24 32.74 23.22
CA ASN A 75 -9.08 33.63 24.04
C ASN A 75 -9.19 33.16 25.49
N LEU A 76 -9.42 31.86 25.74
CA LEU A 76 -9.47 31.29 27.10
C LEU A 76 -8.14 31.44 27.83
N ARG A 77 -7.03 31.21 27.11
CA ARG A 77 -5.67 31.36 27.63
C ARG A 77 -5.38 32.80 28.04
N ASN A 78 -5.73 33.77 27.19
CA ASN A 78 -5.51 35.19 27.46
C ASN A 78 -6.32 35.71 28.66
N GLN A 79 -7.42 35.03 29.00
CA GLN A 79 -8.28 35.36 30.14
C GLN A 79 -7.99 34.52 31.40
N GLY A 80 -7.01 33.61 31.36
CA GLY A 80 -6.65 32.75 32.50
C GLY A 80 -7.72 31.72 32.87
N LEU A 81 -8.53 31.30 31.89
CA LEU A 81 -9.62 30.34 32.08
C LEU A 81 -9.27 28.92 31.55
N LEU A 82 -8.13 28.76 30.90
CA LEU A 82 -7.77 27.52 30.22
C LEU A 82 -7.50 26.38 31.21
N GLU A 83 -6.99 26.68 32.39
CA GLU A 83 -6.67 25.72 33.45
C GLU A 83 -7.92 25.02 34.04
N GLU A 84 -9.12 25.59 33.83
CA GLU A 84 -10.42 25.00 34.15
C GLU A 84 -10.93 24.00 33.07
N GLY A 85 -10.28 23.95 31.91
CA GLY A 85 -10.66 23.13 30.77
C GLY A 85 -11.72 23.77 29.88
N ALA A 86 -11.57 23.62 28.57
CA ALA A 86 -12.44 24.27 27.59
C ALA A 86 -13.90 23.80 27.66
N ALA A 87 -14.13 22.52 27.98
CA ALA A 87 -15.48 21.97 28.15
C ALA A 87 -16.24 22.65 29.29
N ARG A 88 -15.58 22.94 30.42
CA ARG A 88 -16.20 23.66 31.56
C ARG A 88 -16.73 25.01 31.14
N ILE A 89 -15.90 25.79 30.43
CA ILE A 89 -16.26 27.15 30.03
C ILE A 89 -17.37 27.15 28.98
N ILE A 90 -17.30 26.26 28.00
CA ILE A 90 -18.36 26.11 26.99
C ILE A 90 -19.67 25.63 27.61
N ALA A 91 -19.63 24.75 28.62
CA ALA A 91 -20.81 24.33 29.36
C ALA A 91 -21.45 25.51 30.12
N LYS A 92 -20.65 26.34 30.83
CA LYS A 92 -21.14 27.58 31.47
C LYS A 92 -21.78 28.53 30.45
N ALA A 93 -21.13 28.73 29.30
CA ALA A 93 -21.66 29.58 28.23
C ALA A 93 -22.97 29.05 27.66
N THR A 94 -23.07 27.72 27.45
CA THR A 94 -24.28 27.04 26.97
C THR A 94 -25.43 27.20 27.97
N LEU A 95 -25.18 27.02 29.27
CA LEU A 95 -26.19 27.21 30.32
C LEU A 95 -26.70 28.66 30.36
N HIS A 96 -25.81 29.63 30.22
CA HIS A 96 -26.16 31.05 30.28
C HIS A 96 -26.92 31.52 29.05
N PHE A 97 -26.37 31.28 27.86
CA PHE A 97 -26.91 31.78 26.60
C PHE A 97 -27.93 30.84 25.94
N LYS A 98 -28.10 29.62 26.46
CA LYS A 98 -29.04 28.60 25.96
C LYS A 98 -28.93 28.36 24.46
N THR A 99 -27.69 28.30 24.00
CA THR A 99 -27.30 28.22 22.59
C THR A 99 -26.24 27.14 22.43
N ASP A 100 -26.17 26.48 21.28
CA ASP A 100 -25.21 25.41 21.01
C ASP A 100 -23.74 25.90 20.95
N PRO A 101 -22.76 25.00 21.14
CA PRO A 101 -21.34 25.35 21.15
C PRO A 101 -20.83 26.02 19.86
N GLN A 102 -21.31 25.63 18.68
CA GLN A 102 -20.86 26.19 17.40
C GLN A 102 -21.26 27.66 17.29
N THR A 103 -22.56 27.95 17.50
CA THR A 103 -23.06 29.33 17.48
C THR A 103 -22.38 30.18 18.55
N LEU A 104 -22.09 29.62 19.74
CA LEU A 104 -21.33 30.32 20.77
C LEU A 104 -19.91 30.66 20.32
N ALA A 105 -19.19 29.70 19.73
CA ALA A 105 -17.84 29.92 19.23
C ALA A 105 -17.79 31.06 18.21
N GLU A 106 -18.71 31.08 17.24
CA GLU A 106 -18.81 32.16 16.26
C GLU A 106 -19.05 33.53 16.91
N ARG A 107 -19.93 33.60 17.91
CA ARG A 107 -20.23 34.86 18.63
C ARG A 107 -19.07 35.34 19.49
N PHE A 108 -18.32 34.43 20.12
CA PHE A 108 -17.08 34.76 20.85
C PHE A 108 -16.02 35.31 19.90
N VAL A 109 -15.83 34.68 18.74
CA VAL A 109 -14.86 35.10 17.71
C VAL A 109 -15.23 36.45 17.11
N ARG A 110 -16.53 36.73 16.91
CA ARG A 110 -17.04 38.05 16.47
C ARG A 110 -17.06 39.11 17.59
N HIS A 111 -16.60 38.77 18.80
CA HIS A 111 -16.63 39.63 19.99
C HIS A 111 -18.03 40.15 20.37
N GLU A 112 -19.09 39.39 20.03
CA GLU A 112 -20.47 39.71 20.41
C GLU A 112 -20.79 39.33 21.87
N ILE A 113 -20.05 38.37 22.40
CA ILE A 113 -20.13 37.87 23.78
C ILE A 113 -18.72 37.68 24.36
N SER A 114 -18.59 37.65 25.69
CA SER A 114 -17.30 37.51 26.40
C SER A 114 -17.39 36.47 27.51
N PHE A 115 -16.28 35.79 27.80
CA PHE A 115 -16.21 34.84 28.91
C PHE A 115 -16.15 35.54 30.28
N GLU A 116 -15.75 36.82 30.33
CA GLU A 116 -15.64 37.63 31.57
C GLU A 116 -16.99 37.91 32.27
N GLN A 117 -18.11 37.60 31.62
CA GLN A 117 -19.47 37.90 32.10
C GLN A 117 -20.33 36.65 32.35
N LEU A 118 -19.73 35.46 32.33
CA LEU A 118 -20.48 34.23 32.60
C LEU A 118 -20.85 34.15 34.09
N PRO A 119 -22.12 33.92 34.44
CA PRO A 119 -22.52 33.75 35.82
C PRO A 119 -21.94 32.45 36.40
N GLU A 120 -21.84 32.40 37.72
CA GLU A 120 -21.50 31.18 38.43
C GLU A 120 -22.70 30.20 38.42
N PHE A 121 -22.39 28.94 38.11
CA PHE A 121 -23.29 27.80 38.16
C PHE A 121 -22.71 26.79 39.15
N SER A 122 -23.54 25.88 39.67
CA SER A 122 -23.04 24.80 40.51
C SER A 122 -22.19 23.82 39.70
N ASP A 123 -21.24 23.14 40.35
CA ASP A 123 -20.41 22.14 39.68
C ASP A 123 -21.25 21.00 39.08
N ASP A 124 -22.34 20.60 39.74
CA ASP A 124 -23.28 19.60 39.21
C ASP A 124 -23.95 20.07 37.91
N GLU A 125 -24.42 21.32 37.85
CA GLU A 125 -25.03 21.89 36.62
C GLU A 125 -24.03 21.95 35.46
N ILE A 126 -22.80 22.38 35.75
CA ILE A 126 -21.72 22.45 34.74
C ILE A 126 -21.36 21.05 34.26
N HIS A 127 -21.25 20.10 35.18
CA HIS A 127 -20.91 18.71 34.88
C HIS A 127 -21.98 18.06 34.02
N GLU A 128 -23.26 18.15 34.41
CA GLU A 128 -24.38 17.65 33.60
C GLU A 128 -24.41 18.27 32.20
N ALA A 129 -24.22 19.58 32.09
CA ALA A 129 -24.19 20.26 30.79
C ALA A 129 -23.01 19.82 29.93
N ALA A 130 -21.80 19.70 30.49
CA ALA A 130 -20.63 19.25 29.75
C ALA A 130 -20.78 17.82 29.21
N PHE A 131 -21.31 16.90 30.03
CA PHE A 131 -21.56 15.52 29.61
C PHE A 131 -22.69 15.41 28.58
N ALA A 132 -23.74 16.22 28.72
CA ALA A 132 -24.82 16.31 27.73
C ALA A 132 -24.29 16.79 26.36
N LEU A 133 -23.39 17.78 26.35
CA LEU A 133 -22.75 18.28 25.12
C LEU A 133 -21.76 17.26 24.51
N ALA A 134 -21.08 16.47 25.33
CA ALA A 134 -20.10 15.48 24.87
C ALA A 134 -20.73 14.19 24.32
N SER A 135 -21.90 13.80 24.84
CA SER A 135 -22.58 12.55 24.52
C SER A 135 -22.81 12.30 23.00
N PRO A 136 -23.23 13.29 22.18
CA PRO A 136 -23.44 13.08 20.75
C PRO A 136 -22.18 12.64 19.97
N ALA A 137 -21.01 13.19 20.30
CA ALA A 137 -19.76 12.81 19.64
C ALA A 137 -19.32 11.39 20.04
N VAL A 138 -19.46 11.03 21.31
CA VAL A 138 -19.19 9.67 21.80
C VAL A 138 -20.09 8.66 21.11
N GLU A 139 -21.38 8.96 20.97
CA GLU A 139 -22.32 8.09 20.26
C GLU A 139 -22.00 8.00 18.75
N THR A 140 -21.56 9.09 18.14
CA THR A 140 -21.11 9.09 16.74
C THR A 140 -19.91 8.16 16.55
N ILE A 141 -18.88 8.27 17.39
CA ILE A 141 -17.69 7.40 17.33
C ILE A 141 -18.07 5.93 17.58
N ARG A 142 -18.96 5.67 18.56
CA ARG A 142 -19.48 4.33 18.83
C ARG A 142 -20.20 3.74 17.62
N ARG A 143 -21.06 4.52 16.97
CA ARG A 143 -21.76 4.11 15.74
C ARG A 143 -20.78 3.83 14.60
N GLN A 144 -19.73 4.64 14.44
CA GLN A 144 -18.71 4.40 13.42
C GLN A 144 -17.97 3.08 13.66
N ARG A 145 -17.57 2.81 14.90
CA ARG A 145 -16.97 1.52 15.28
C ARG A 145 -17.89 0.35 14.96
N GLN A 146 -19.15 0.42 15.37
CA GLN A 146 -20.15 -0.61 15.08
C GLN A 146 -20.37 -0.81 13.58
N LYS A 147 -20.39 0.28 12.81
CA LYS A 147 -20.49 0.21 11.35
C LYS A 147 -19.31 -0.56 10.75
N ARG A 148 -18.07 -0.26 11.15
CA ARG A 148 -16.89 -1.03 10.72
C ARG A 148 -17.00 -2.51 11.09
N GLU A 149 -17.34 -2.82 12.33
CA GLU A 149 -17.48 -4.21 12.79
C GLU A 149 -18.55 -4.98 11.99
N GLN A 150 -19.66 -4.31 11.65
CA GLN A 150 -20.71 -4.87 10.80
C GLN A 150 -20.26 -5.04 9.34
N ASP A 151 -19.55 -4.07 8.78
CA ASP A 151 -19.03 -4.10 7.41
C ASP A 151 -17.99 -5.22 7.26
N ILE A 152 -17.05 -5.34 8.21
CA ILE A 152 -16.09 -6.46 8.30
C ILE A 152 -16.82 -7.80 8.38
N LYS A 153 -17.86 -7.91 9.20
CA LYS A 153 -18.63 -9.16 9.33
C LYS A 153 -19.38 -9.51 8.04
N THR A 154 -19.82 -8.51 7.28
CA THR A 154 -20.65 -8.69 6.07
C THR A 154 -19.81 -8.94 4.82
N LEU A 155 -18.74 -8.16 4.64
CA LEU A 155 -17.84 -8.23 3.50
C LEU A 155 -16.72 -9.26 3.72
N GLY A 156 -16.25 -9.42 4.95
CA GLY A 156 -14.99 -10.12 5.24
C GLY A 156 -13.79 -9.19 5.08
N GLU A 157 -12.60 -9.74 5.35
CA GLU A 157 -11.31 -9.05 5.27
C GLU A 157 -10.32 -9.88 4.45
N GLY A 158 -9.19 -9.27 4.08
CA GLY A 158 -8.09 -10.00 3.46
C GLY A 158 -7.47 -11.04 4.38
N SER A 159 -6.63 -11.89 3.80
CA SER A 159 -5.81 -12.81 4.58
C SER A 159 -4.58 -12.11 5.12
N GLU A 160 -4.26 -12.31 6.40
CA GLU A 160 -2.95 -11.91 6.95
C GLU A 160 -1.81 -12.62 6.18
N PRO A 161 -0.69 -11.91 5.89
CA PRO A 161 -0.44 -10.51 6.23
C PRO A 161 -1.26 -9.54 5.37
N TYR A 162 -1.87 -8.53 5.99
CA TYR A 162 -2.60 -7.47 5.28
C TYR A 162 -1.63 -6.65 4.42
N LEU A 163 -1.93 -6.55 3.13
CA LEU A 163 -1.12 -5.80 2.18
C LEU A 163 -1.39 -4.30 2.35
N TYR A 164 -0.41 -3.58 2.90
CA TYR A 164 -0.47 -2.15 3.15
C TYR A 164 0.25 -1.39 2.03
N VAL A 165 -0.44 -0.45 1.40
CA VAL A 165 0.08 0.42 0.33
C VAL A 165 -0.11 1.90 0.65
N ILE A 166 0.69 2.73 0.00
CA ILE A 166 0.67 4.18 0.16
C ILE A 166 0.24 4.87 -1.14
N VAL A 167 -0.63 5.87 -1.01
CA VAL A 167 -0.97 6.87 -2.05
C VAL A 167 -0.66 8.27 -1.53
N ALA A 168 -0.10 9.14 -2.37
CA ALA A 168 0.51 10.39 -1.90
C ALA A 168 0.76 11.45 -3.00
N THR A 169 -0.23 11.69 -3.86
CA THR A 169 -0.11 12.66 -4.98
C THR A 169 -0.10 14.12 -4.52
N GLY A 170 -0.63 14.42 -3.33
CA GLY A 170 -0.91 15.79 -2.89
C GLY A 170 -2.32 16.26 -3.24
N ASN A 171 -3.05 15.51 -4.08
CA ASN A 171 -4.42 15.79 -4.49
C ASN A 171 -5.35 14.64 -4.08
N ILE A 172 -6.28 14.90 -3.16
CA ILE A 172 -7.15 13.86 -2.61
C ILE A 172 -7.96 13.12 -3.69
N TYR A 173 -8.34 13.81 -4.77
CA TYR A 173 -9.15 13.21 -5.84
C TYR A 173 -8.33 12.29 -6.76
N GLU A 174 -7.04 12.56 -6.92
CA GLU A 174 -6.10 11.68 -7.62
C GLU A 174 -5.76 10.47 -6.74
N ASP A 175 -5.50 10.70 -5.45
CA ASP A 175 -5.27 9.64 -4.48
C ASP A 175 -6.43 8.63 -4.42
N VAL A 176 -7.68 9.10 -4.53
CA VAL A 176 -8.87 8.22 -4.56
C VAL A 176 -8.82 7.26 -5.74
N GLN A 177 -8.40 7.71 -6.92
CA GLN A 177 -8.29 6.85 -8.10
C GLN A 177 -7.22 5.78 -7.90
N GLN A 178 -6.07 6.18 -7.35
CA GLN A 178 -4.97 5.26 -7.06
C GLN A 178 -5.32 4.27 -5.95
N ALA A 179 -6.02 4.72 -4.90
CA ALA A 179 -6.49 3.89 -3.80
C ALA A 179 -7.45 2.80 -4.30
N ARG A 180 -8.40 3.15 -5.17
CA ARG A 180 -9.32 2.19 -5.81
C ARG A 180 -8.57 1.20 -6.68
N ALA A 181 -7.60 1.66 -7.48
CA ALA A 181 -6.78 0.78 -8.30
C ALA A 181 -5.99 -0.21 -7.42
N ALA A 182 -5.33 0.27 -6.37
CA ALA A 182 -4.57 -0.58 -5.47
C ALA A 182 -5.46 -1.58 -4.70
N ALA A 183 -6.66 -1.17 -4.29
CA ALA A 183 -7.63 -2.06 -3.65
C ALA A 183 -8.07 -3.20 -4.56
N ARG A 184 -8.36 -2.91 -5.85
CA ARG A 184 -8.69 -3.94 -6.86
C ARG A 184 -7.53 -4.88 -7.11
N GLU A 185 -6.30 -4.38 -7.02
CA GLU A 185 -5.08 -5.17 -7.16
C GLU A 185 -4.69 -5.96 -5.89
N GLY A 186 -5.50 -5.87 -4.82
CA GLY A 186 -5.38 -6.74 -3.65
C GLY A 186 -4.92 -6.05 -2.38
N ALA A 187 -4.65 -4.74 -2.38
CA ALA A 187 -4.31 -4.02 -1.15
C ALA A 187 -5.44 -4.13 -0.11
N ASP A 188 -5.09 -4.37 1.15
CA ASP A 188 -6.01 -4.48 2.29
C ASP A 188 -6.07 -3.20 3.10
N ILE A 189 -4.95 -2.49 3.17
CA ILE A 189 -4.79 -1.23 3.89
C ILE A 189 -4.26 -0.18 2.91
N VAL A 190 -4.95 0.94 2.79
CA VAL A 190 -4.51 2.11 2.03
C VAL A 190 -4.16 3.22 2.99
N ALA A 191 -2.95 3.77 2.85
CA ALA A 191 -2.48 4.91 3.62
C ALA A 191 -2.32 6.12 2.73
N VAL A 192 -2.84 7.25 3.19
CA VAL A 192 -2.60 8.56 2.56
C VAL A 192 -1.47 9.24 3.30
N ILE A 193 -0.31 9.41 2.66
CA ILE A 193 0.80 10.16 3.28
C ILE A 193 0.36 11.61 3.46
N ARG A 194 0.56 12.11 4.67
CA ARG A 194 0.35 13.53 4.98
C ARG A 194 1.39 14.42 4.31
N SER A 195 1.00 15.64 3.94
CA SER A 195 1.93 16.65 3.43
C SER A 195 3.14 16.84 4.36
N THR A 196 4.31 17.03 3.75
CA THR A 196 5.59 17.14 4.47
C THR A 196 5.55 18.25 5.52
N GLY A 197 6.00 17.93 6.73
CA GLY A 197 6.08 18.90 7.83
C GLY A 197 4.75 19.20 8.52
N GLN A 198 3.62 18.61 8.10
CA GLN A 198 2.31 18.86 8.73
C GLN A 198 2.29 18.57 10.24
N SER A 199 3.13 17.65 10.74
CA SER A 199 3.29 17.40 12.19
C SER A 199 3.71 18.62 13.01
N LEU A 200 4.30 19.62 12.35
CA LEU A 200 4.80 20.86 12.97
C LEU A 200 3.77 22.00 12.92
N LEU A 201 2.64 21.81 12.24
CA LEU A 201 1.52 22.75 12.29
C LEU A 201 0.79 22.57 13.62
N ASP A 202 0.57 23.67 14.34
CA ASP A 202 -0.24 23.69 15.57
C ASP A 202 -1.72 24.04 15.29
N TYR A 203 -2.17 23.69 14.09
CA TYR A 203 -3.56 23.70 13.67
C TYR A 203 -3.77 22.61 12.60
N VAL A 204 -5.02 22.21 12.40
CA VAL A 204 -5.41 21.32 11.30
C VAL A 204 -6.01 22.17 10.18
N PRO A 205 -5.53 22.06 8.92
CA PRO A 205 -6.17 22.69 7.77
C PRO A 205 -7.61 22.20 7.55
N ASP A 206 -8.48 23.07 7.05
CA ASP A 206 -9.88 22.78 6.78
C ASP A 206 -10.13 22.51 5.29
N GLY A 207 -11.14 21.69 4.99
CA GLY A 207 -11.57 21.39 3.61
C GLY A 207 -10.73 20.37 2.84
N PRO A 208 -11.12 20.09 1.58
CA PRO A 208 -10.42 19.14 0.72
C PRO A 208 -9.16 19.78 0.13
N THR A 209 -8.11 18.99 -0.10
CA THR A 209 -6.85 19.51 -0.67
C THR A 209 -6.54 18.94 -2.05
N THR A 210 -6.32 19.83 -3.01
CA THR A 210 -5.90 19.50 -4.39
C THR A 210 -4.41 19.72 -4.62
N GLU A 211 -3.69 20.27 -3.63
CA GLU A 211 -2.25 20.47 -3.67
C GLU A 211 -1.64 20.12 -2.31
N GLY A 212 -0.47 19.48 -2.34
CA GLY A 212 0.29 19.09 -1.16
C GLY A 212 1.70 18.66 -1.54
N PHE A 213 2.70 18.98 -0.72
CA PHE A 213 4.09 18.71 -1.05
C PHE A 213 4.56 17.42 -0.37
N GLY A 214 4.83 16.40 -1.18
CA GLY A 214 5.24 15.07 -0.72
C GLY A 214 4.11 14.28 -0.04
N GLY A 215 2.86 14.70 -0.20
CA GLY A 215 1.68 14.04 0.35
C GLY A 215 0.48 14.98 0.44
N THR A 216 -0.70 14.41 0.59
CA THR A 216 -1.99 15.10 0.72
C THR A 216 -2.19 15.55 2.17
N PHE A 217 -2.77 16.72 2.43
CA PHE A 217 -2.94 17.14 3.83
C PHE A 217 -3.91 16.22 4.59
N ALA A 218 -3.61 15.96 5.86
CA ALA A 218 -4.56 15.34 6.77
C ALA A 218 -5.60 16.39 7.21
N THR A 219 -6.80 16.32 6.63
CA THR A 219 -7.98 17.13 6.97
C THR A 219 -9.17 16.19 7.18
N GLN A 220 -10.19 16.63 7.91
CA GLN A 220 -11.40 15.83 8.14
C GLN A 220 -12.13 15.52 6.82
N GLU A 221 -12.25 16.50 5.93
CA GLU A 221 -12.89 16.31 4.62
C GLU A 221 -12.14 15.29 3.75
N ASN A 222 -10.79 15.34 3.73
CA ASN A 222 -10.00 14.36 3.00
C ASN A 222 -10.18 12.93 3.56
N PHE A 223 -10.35 12.79 4.87
CA PHE A 223 -10.65 11.50 5.49
C PHE A 223 -12.01 10.97 5.04
N GLN A 224 -13.03 11.82 5.03
CA GLN A 224 -14.37 11.48 4.56
C GLN A 224 -14.33 11.02 3.08
N ILE A 225 -13.74 11.83 2.19
CA ILE A 225 -13.64 11.54 0.75
C ILE A 225 -12.98 10.19 0.51
N MET A 226 -11.86 9.91 1.18
CA MET A 226 -11.16 8.64 1.01
C MET A 226 -11.94 7.46 1.60
N ARG A 227 -12.57 7.63 2.78
CA ARG A 227 -13.36 6.57 3.42
C ARG A 227 -14.57 6.17 2.57
N GLU A 228 -15.28 7.15 2.00
CA GLU A 228 -16.39 6.90 1.08
C GLU A 228 -15.92 6.13 -0.16
N ALA A 229 -14.79 6.54 -0.76
CA ALA A 229 -14.24 5.86 -1.92
C ALA A 229 -13.82 4.40 -1.64
N LEU A 230 -13.27 4.15 -0.45
CA LEU A 230 -12.86 2.81 -0.01
C LEU A 230 -14.05 1.94 0.42
N ASP A 231 -15.12 2.51 0.97
CA ASP A 231 -16.38 1.80 1.21
C ASP A 231 -16.97 1.31 -0.12
N GLU A 232 -17.05 2.18 -1.13
CA GLU A 232 -17.59 1.82 -2.45
C GLU A 232 -16.83 0.66 -3.10
N VAL A 233 -15.49 0.76 -3.18
CA VAL A 233 -14.68 -0.32 -3.77
C VAL A 233 -14.65 -1.57 -2.88
N GLY A 234 -14.76 -1.42 -1.56
CA GLY A 234 -14.85 -2.56 -0.64
C GLY A 234 -16.15 -3.36 -0.83
N HIS A 235 -17.27 -2.68 -1.07
CA HIS A 235 -18.52 -3.32 -1.45
C HIS A 235 -18.45 -3.96 -2.84
N GLU A 236 -17.80 -3.32 -3.82
CA GLU A 236 -17.54 -3.89 -5.15
C GLU A 236 -16.78 -5.21 -5.05
N LEU A 237 -15.73 -5.25 -4.22
CA LEU A 237 -14.83 -6.40 -4.08
C LEU A 237 -15.33 -7.46 -3.10
N GLY A 238 -16.33 -7.15 -2.27
CA GLY A 238 -16.75 -8.02 -1.17
C GLY A 238 -15.63 -8.23 -0.15
N ARG A 239 -14.90 -7.16 0.20
CA ARG A 239 -13.83 -7.16 1.21
C ARG A 239 -13.68 -5.76 1.80
N TYR A 240 -13.63 -5.65 3.13
CA TYR A 240 -13.42 -4.36 3.80
C TYR A 240 -11.99 -3.85 3.58
N ILE A 241 -11.85 -2.63 3.04
CA ILE A 241 -10.55 -1.98 2.83
C ILE A 241 -10.32 -0.98 3.97
N ARG A 242 -9.18 -1.12 4.66
CA ARG A 242 -8.80 -0.29 5.80
C ARG A 242 -8.12 1.00 5.34
N LEU A 243 -8.47 2.11 5.98
CA LEU A 243 -7.89 3.43 5.76
C LEU A 243 -6.91 3.78 6.88
N THR A 244 -5.74 4.28 6.48
CA THR A 244 -4.68 4.74 7.38
C THR A 244 -4.31 6.20 7.19
N ASN A 245 -4.05 6.90 8.31
CA ASN A 245 -3.38 8.20 8.31
C ASN A 245 -2.49 8.40 9.56
N TYR A 246 -1.97 9.60 9.79
CA TYR A 246 -0.91 9.90 10.76
C TYR A 246 -1.40 10.86 11.85
N CYS A 247 -1.44 10.42 13.11
CA CYS A 247 -1.72 11.28 14.26
C CYS A 247 -0.50 12.11 14.67
N SER A 248 0.69 11.51 14.74
CA SER A 248 1.83 12.08 15.49
C SER A 248 2.22 13.50 15.06
N GLY A 249 2.20 14.46 15.98
CA GLY A 249 2.51 15.89 15.73
C GLY A 249 1.93 16.78 16.83
N LEU A 250 1.94 18.11 16.64
CA LEU A 250 1.37 19.05 17.60
C LEU A 250 -0.17 18.93 17.70
N CYS A 251 -0.85 18.48 16.64
CA CYS A 251 -2.30 18.30 16.61
C CYS A 251 -2.74 16.83 16.78
N MET A 252 -1.95 16.03 17.50
CA MET A 252 -2.15 14.57 17.58
C MET A 252 -3.55 14.17 18.10
N PRO A 253 -4.10 14.77 19.16
CA PRO A 253 -5.46 14.47 19.61
C PRO A 253 -6.54 14.95 18.63
N GLU A 254 -6.34 16.09 17.94
CA GLU A 254 -7.30 16.62 16.96
C GLU A 254 -7.44 15.66 15.77
N ILE A 255 -6.31 15.18 15.25
CA ILE A 255 -6.27 14.22 14.15
C ILE A 255 -6.90 12.88 14.56
N ALA A 256 -6.65 12.42 15.79
CA ALA A 256 -7.29 11.21 16.32
C ALA A 256 -8.82 11.35 16.42
N ALA A 257 -9.32 12.51 16.87
CA ALA A 257 -10.76 12.77 16.94
C ALA A 257 -11.42 12.81 15.55
N MET A 258 -10.82 13.52 14.59
CA MET A 258 -11.31 13.53 13.21
C MET A 258 -11.29 12.11 12.61
N GLY A 259 -10.21 11.35 12.83
CA GLY A 259 -10.13 9.96 12.37
C GLY A 259 -11.18 9.05 13.01
N ALA A 260 -11.52 9.27 14.28
CA ALA A 260 -12.58 8.52 14.95
C ALA A 260 -13.99 8.85 14.43
N ILE A 261 -14.25 10.13 14.11
CA ILE A 261 -15.53 10.58 13.53
C ILE A 261 -15.69 10.08 12.09
N GLU A 262 -14.62 10.13 11.29
CA GLU A 262 -14.62 9.70 9.88
C GLU A 262 -14.33 8.22 9.67
N ARG A 263 -14.25 7.43 10.75
CA ARG A 263 -14.05 5.97 10.72
C ARG A 263 -12.77 5.54 9.97
N LEU A 264 -11.64 6.14 10.32
CA LEU A 264 -10.33 5.57 10.00
C LEU A 264 -10.15 4.25 10.77
N ASP A 265 -9.26 3.39 10.27
CA ASP A 265 -9.10 2.01 10.76
C ASP A 265 -7.77 1.78 11.43
N VAL A 266 -6.74 2.43 10.91
CA VAL A 266 -5.37 2.37 11.41
C VAL A 266 -4.83 3.80 11.49
N MET A 267 -4.08 4.16 12.53
CA MET A 267 -3.44 5.48 12.61
C MET A 267 -2.04 5.41 13.20
N LEU A 268 -1.08 6.11 12.58
CA LEU A 268 0.26 6.20 13.14
C LEU A 268 0.23 7.08 14.39
N ASN A 269 0.42 6.47 15.55
CA ASN A 269 0.34 7.09 16.85
C ASN A 269 1.45 6.49 17.73
N ASP A 270 2.59 7.18 17.77
CA ASP A 270 3.80 6.79 18.46
C ASP A 270 4.06 7.74 19.65
N SER A 271 4.52 7.20 20.79
CA SER A 271 4.69 7.97 22.03
C SER A 271 5.91 8.91 21.99
N MET A 272 6.90 8.62 21.15
CA MET A 272 8.21 9.26 21.17
C MET A 272 8.62 9.86 19.81
N TYR A 273 7.95 9.53 18.71
CA TYR A 273 8.26 10.04 17.36
C TYR A 273 8.38 11.57 17.32
N GLY A 274 7.39 12.27 17.89
CA GLY A 274 7.37 13.74 17.90
C GLY A 274 8.57 14.34 18.63
N ILE A 275 9.01 13.67 19.69
CA ILE A 275 10.15 14.09 20.52
C ILE A 275 11.45 13.89 19.74
N ILE A 276 11.67 12.67 19.24
CA ILE A 276 12.96 12.25 18.72
C ILE A 276 13.21 12.84 17.32
N PHE A 277 12.22 12.74 16.41
CA PHE A 277 12.41 13.03 14.98
C PHE A 277 11.82 14.37 14.52
N ARG A 278 11.04 15.05 15.38
CA ARG A 278 10.39 16.34 15.05
C ARG A 278 10.70 17.46 16.03
N ASP A 279 11.50 17.20 17.07
CA ASP A 279 11.88 18.19 18.09
C ASP A 279 10.65 18.89 18.71
N ILE A 280 9.54 18.14 18.88
CA ILE A 280 8.39 18.56 19.67
C ILE A 280 8.72 18.31 21.15
N ASN A 281 8.31 19.22 22.02
CA ASN A 281 8.58 19.10 23.44
C ASN A 281 8.04 17.79 24.03
N MET A 282 8.81 17.13 24.90
CA MET A 282 8.43 15.84 25.48
C MET A 282 7.22 15.92 26.41
N GLN A 283 7.10 16.99 27.21
CA GLN A 283 5.95 17.17 28.09
C GLN A 283 4.66 17.31 27.27
N ARG A 284 4.70 18.14 26.23
CA ARG A 284 3.62 18.29 25.25
C ARG A 284 3.26 16.95 24.62
N THR A 285 4.24 16.23 24.09
CA THR A 285 4.01 14.98 23.37
C THR A 285 3.40 13.90 24.26
N PHE A 286 3.88 13.72 25.49
CA PHE A 286 3.38 12.68 26.39
C PHE A 286 1.96 12.94 26.91
N VAL A 287 1.53 14.21 27.01
CA VAL A 287 0.14 14.55 27.33
C VAL A 287 -0.76 14.36 26.11
N ASP A 288 -0.33 14.83 24.94
CA ASP A 288 -1.09 14.70 23.68
C ASP A 288 -1.33 13.22 23.31
N GLN A 289 -0.28 12.39 23.38
CA GLN A 289 -0.38 10.98 23.01
C GLN A 289 -1.36 10.20 23.89
N TYR A 290 -1.51 10.58 25.16
CA TYR A 290 -2.40 9.89 26.08
C TYR A 290 -3.86 10.08 25.66
N PHE A 291 -4.26 11.32 25.38
CA PHE A 291 -5.63 11.59 24.95
C PHE A 291 -5.90 11.11 23.52
N SER A 292 -4.95 11.23 22.60
CA SER A 292 -5.11 10.73 21.23
C SER A 292 -5.27 9.20 21.19
N ARG A 293 -4.50 8.47 22.01
CA ARG A 293 -4.62 7.01 22.13
C ARG A 293 -5.91 6.57 22.79
N MET A 294 -6.40 7.31 23.78
CA MET A 294 -7.71 7.04 24.39
C MET A 294 -8.83 7.13 23.36
N ILE A 295 -8.80 8.16 22.50
CA ILE A 295 -9.73 8.31 21.38
C ILE A 295 -9.60 7.13 20.40
N ASN A 296 -8.37 6.78 19.97
CA ASN A 296 -8.16 5.66 19.05
C ASN A 296 -8.62 4.31 19.63
N GLY A 297 -8.33 4.06 20.91
CA GLY A 297 -8.76 2.86 21.64
C GLY A 297 -10.27 2.72 21.67
N PHE A 298 -10.97 3.77 22.13
CA PHE A 298 -12.43 3.81 22.16
C PHE A 298 -13.04 3.60 20.76
N ALA A 299 -12.48 4.29 19.76
CA ALA A 299 -12.91 4.20 18.37
C ALA A 299 -12.63 2.83 17.72
N GLY A 300 -11.89 1.92 18.36
CA GLY A 300 -11.54 0.62 17.81
C GLY A 300 -10.47 0.68 16.71
N ILE A 301 -9.69 1.76 16.66
CA ILE A 301 -8.62 1.99 15.68
C ILE A 301 -7.36 1.23 16.09
N ILE A 302 -6.68 0.59 15.14
CA ILE A 302 -5.36 0.01 15.35
C ILE A 302 -4.32 1.12 15.29
N ILE A 303 -3.51 1.29 16.32
CA ILE A 303 -2.39 2.23 16.26
C ILE A 303 -1.21 1.58 15.53
N ASN A 304 -0.43 2.38 14.80
CA ASN A 304 0.88 1.98 14.29
C ASN A 304 1.97 2.83 14.95
N THR A 305 3.03 2.19 15.43
CA THR A 305 4.19 2.87 16.00
C THR A 305 5.29 3.07 14.94
N GLY A 306 6.30 3.88 15.25
CA GLY A 306 7.24 4.46 14.29
C GLY A 306 8.67 3.95 14.37
N GLU A 307 8.88 2.69 14.77
CA GLU A 307 10.19 2.14 15.06
C GLU A 307 11.16 2.08 13.85
N ASP A 308 10.65 2.12 12.62
CA ASP A 308 11.45 2.29 11.39
C ASP A 308 12.38 3.51 11.46
N ASN A 309 11.92 4.59 12.10
CA ASN A 309 12.68 5.83 12.22
C ASN A 309 13.98 5.65 13.04
N TYR A 310 14.03 4.65 13.95
CA TYR A 310 15.25 4.32 14.68
C TYR A 310 16.31 3.65 13.81
N LEU A 311 15.89 2.97 12.74
CA LEU A 311 16.74 2.14 11.89
C LEU A 311 17.24 2.88 10.64
N THR A 312 16.46 3.84 10.13
CA THR A 312 16.82 4.61 8.93
C THR A 312 18.06 5.49 9.12
N THR A 313 18.34 5.96 10.34
CA THR A 313 19.52 6.80 10.63
C THR A 313 20.66 6.06 11.34
N ALA A 314 20.38 4.95 12.05
CA ALA A 314 21.37 4.19 12.80
C ALA A 314 21.80 2.92 12.06
N ASP A 315 22.83 2.23 12.55
CA ASP A 315 23.12 0.86 12.11
C ASP A 315 22.05 -0.09 12.68
N ALA A 316 21.32 -0.80 11.82
CA ALA A 316 20.22 -1.65 12.25
C ALA A 316 20.67 -2.85 13.11
N MET A 317 21.90 -3.34 12.94
CA MET A 317 22.45 -4.40 13.79
C MET A 317 22.68 -3.91 15.22
N GLU A 318 23.11 -2.66 15.37
CA GLU A 318 23.36 -2.05 16.67
C GLU A 318 22.05 -1.60 17.32
N ALA A 319 21.14 -0.99 16.55
CA ALA A 319 19.91 -0.36 17.04
C ALA A 319 18.74 -1.32 17.36
N ALA A 320 18.84 -2.61 17.02
CA ALA A 320 17.73 -3.57 17.19
C ALA A 320 17.14 -3.64 18.62
N HIS A 321 17.99 -3.51 19.64
CA HIS A 321 17.55 -3.50 21.04
C HIS A 321 16.81 -2.20 21.41
N THR A 322 17.12 -1.07 20.76
CA THR A 322 16.41 0.20 20.94
C THR A 322 15.00 0.11 20.36
N VAL A 323 14.84 -0.53 19.20
CA VAL A 323 13.52 -0.84 18.61
C VAL A 323 12.67 -1.66 19.59
N LEU A 324 13.20 -2.78 20.07
CA LEU A 324 12.45 -3.64 21.01
C LEU A 324 12.13 -2.93 22.34
N THR A 325 13.04 -2.09 22.84
CA THR A 325 12.77 -1.24 24.02
C THR A 325 11.66 -0.23 23.74
N SER A 326 11.62 0.39 22.55
CA SER A 326 10.54 1.29 22.13
C SER A 326 9.20 0.56 22.09
N ASP A 327 9.16 -0.64 21.50
CA ASP A 327 7.95 -1.46 21.42
C ASP A 327 7.35 -1.73 22.81
N PHE A 328 8.18 -2.15 23.78
CA PHE A 328 7.72 -2.37 25.15
C PHE A 328 7.18 -1.09 25.81
N ILE A 329 7.79 0.07 25.56
CA ILE A 329 7.31 1.34 26.14
C ILE A 329 6.00 1.79 25.48
N ASN A 330 5.90 1.69 24.15
CA ASN A 330 4.69 1.99 23.41
C ASN A 330 3.53 1.06 23.82
N GLU A 331 3.79 -0.24 24.04
CA GLU A 331 2.82 -1.22 24.56
C GLU A 331 2.22 -0.74 25.90
N GLN A 332 3.06 -0.28 26.83
CA GLN A 332 2.61 0.15 28.16
C GLN A 332 1.90 1.51 28.13
N PHE A 333 2.32 2.46 27.29
CA PHE A 333 1.55 3.70 27.07
C PHE A 333 0.19 3.46 26.42
N ALA A 334 0.10 2.47 25.52
CA ALA A 334 -1.14 2.05 24.91
C ALA A 334 -2.11 1.48 25.96
N PHE A 335 -1.62 0.61 26.88
CA PHE A 335 -2.42 0.12 28.00
C PHE A 335 -2.89 1.23 28.95
N LEU A 336 -2.03 2.19 29.28
CA LEU A 336 -2.41 3.35 30.10
C LEU A 336 -3.62 4.10 29.49
N SER A 337 -3.70 4.12 28.16
CA SER A 337 -4.75 4.80 27.39
C SER A 337 -5.94 3.90 27.06
N GLY A 338 -5.98 2.65 27.55
CA GLY A 338 -7.07 1.71 27.33
C GLY A 338 -7.05 0.97 25.98
N ILE A 339 -5.93 0.97 25.25
CA ILE A 339 -5.79 0.25 23.98
C ILE A 339 -5.39 -1.22 24.26
N PRO A 340 -6.19 -2.23 23.85
CA PRO A 340 -5.85 -3.64 23.99
C PRO A 340 -4.77 -4.08 22.99
N GLU A 341 -4.11 -5.21 23.24
CA GLU A 341 -3.02 -5.75 22.39
C GLU A 341 -3.41 -5.84 20.91
N GLU A 342 -4.64 -6.29 20.60
CA GLU A 342 -5.16 -6.44 19.23
C GLU A 342 -5.27 -5.13 18.46
N GLN A 343 -5.17 -3.99 19.13
CA GLN A 343 -5.15 -2.66 18.52
C GLN A 343 -3.75 -2.03 18.51
N GLN A 344 -2.73 -2.74 18.97
CA GLN A 344 -1.35 -2.24 19.05
C GLN A 344 -0.52 -2.78 17.89
N GLY A 345 -0.56 -2.10 16.74
CA GLY A 345 0.27 -2.43 15.59
C GLY A 345 1.71 -1.95 15.77
N LEU A 346 2.44 -2.62 16.66
CA LEU A 346 3.85 -2.34 16.96
C LEU A 346 4.71 -2.52 15.70
N GLY A 347 5.66 -1.62 15.48
CA GLY A 347 6.40 -1.45 14.24
C GLY A 347 7.80 -2.06 14.30
N HIS A 348 8.29 -2.55 13.17
CA HIS A 348 9.71 -2.83 12.92
C HIS A 348 9.99 -2.85 11.41
N ALA A 349 11.26 -2.87 11.01
CA ALA A 349 11.64 -2.80 9.60
C ALA A 349 12.82 -3.70 9.24
N MET A 350 12.91 -4.08 7.97
CA MET A 350 14.06 -4.75 7.37
C MET A 350 15.09 -3.71 6.91
N GLU A 351 16.10 -3.40 7.74
CA GLU A 351 17.03 -2.30 7.49
C GLU A 351 18.51 -2.68 7.71
N ILE A 352 18.84 -3.96 7.85
CA ILE A 352 20.23 -4.42 7.90
C ILE A 352 20.86 -4.29 6.50
N ASN A 353 22.11 -3.82 6.47
CA ASN A 353 22.85 -3.63 5.23
C ASN A 353 22.86 -4.90 4.37
N PRO A 354 22.39 -4.85 3.10
CA PRO A 354 22.31 -6.03 2.24
C PRO A 354 23.66 -6.64 1.87
N GLU A 355 24.76 -5.90 2.02
CA GLU A 355 26.12 -6.41 1.79
C GLU A 355 26.69 -7.14 3.02
N GLN A 356 26.00 -7.12 4.15
CA GLN A 356 26.45 -7.82 5.35
C GLN A 356 26.28 -9.34 5.18
N PRO A 357 27.32 -10.14 5.46
CA PRO A 357 27.18 -11.59 5.47
C PRO A 357 26.06 -12.05 6.41
N ASP A 358 25.27 -13.02 5.95
CA ASP A 358 24.14 -13.58 6.69
C ASP A 358 23.04 -12.57 7.09
N MET A 359 23.00 -11.37 6.49
CA MET A 359 22.00 -10.32 6.76
C MET A 359 20.58 -10.88 6.94
N PHE A 360 20.14 -11.73 6.00
CA PHE A 360 18.79 -12.27 6.00
C PHE A 360 18.49 -13.15 7.24
N LEU A 361 19.48 -13.87 7.78
CA LEU A 361 19.31 -14.63 9.02
C LEU A 361 19.08 -13.71 10.23
N TYR A 362 19.79 -12.58 10.27
CA TYR A 362 19.65 -11.60 11.35
C TYR A 362 18.31 -10.85 11.27
N GLU A 363 17.82 -10.57 10.06
CA GLU A 363 16.48 -10.02 9.83
C GLU A 363 15.39 -10.98 10.32
N ILE A 364 15.49 -12.26 9.94
CA ILE A 364 14.57 -13.30 10.42
C ILE A 364 14.58 -13.39 11.95
N ALA A 365 15.77 -13.32 12.56
CA ALA A 365 15.91 -13.36 14.02
C ALA A 365 15.13 -12.23 14.70
N GLN A 366 15.27 -11.00 14.20
CA GLN A 366 14.58 -9.84 14.74
C GLN A 366 13.07 -9.91 14.51
N ALA A 367 12.64 -10.21 13.29
CA ALA A 367 11.23 -10.26 12.94
C ALA A 367 10.48 -11.36 13.70
N GLN A 368 11.12 -12.52 13.87
CA GLN A 368 10.60 -13.61 14.70
C GLN A 368 10.54 -13.23 16.19
N LEU A 369 11.55 -12.53 16.70
CA LEU A 369 11.62 -12.12 18.11
C LEU A 369 10.45 -11.23 18.49
N ILE A 370 10.17 -10.21 17.68
CA ILE A 370 9.06 -9.29 17.89
C ILE A 370 7.72 -10.04 17.86
N ARG A 371 7.55 -10.94 16.89
CA ARG A 371 6.34 -11.75 16.77
C ARG A 371 6.09 -12.63 18.00
N GLU A 372 7.13 -13.25 18.56
CA GLU A 372 7.01 -14.12 19.75
C GLU A 372 6.81 -13.33 21.05
N ILE A 373 7.35 -12.12 21.17
CA ILE A 373 7.20 -11.26 22.36
C ILE A 373 5.79 -10.64 22.45
N PHE A 374 5.23 -10.28 21.30
CA PHE A 374 3.94 -9.60 21.17
C PHE A 374 2.95 -10.47 20.36
N PRO A 375 2.54 -11.63 20.90
CA PRO A 375 1.81 -12.63 20.12
C PRO A 375 0.40 -12.18 19.71
N ARG A 376 -0.24 -11.25 20.41
CA ARG A 376 -1.60 -10.77 20.08
C ARG A 376 -1.62 -9.48 19.25
N SER A 377 -0.50 -8.77 19.18
CA SER A 377 -0.40 -7.50 18.49
C SER A 377 -0.42 -7.67 16.97
N PRO A 378 -1.15 -6.84 16.19
CA PRO A 378 -1.08 -6.82 14.73
C PRO A 378 0.24 -6.20 14.24
N ILE A 379 1.36 -6.92 14.39
CA ILE A 379 2.70 -6.40 14.10
C ILE A 379 2.80 -5.85 12.69
N LYS A 380 3.31 -4.61 12.59
CA LYS A 380 3.58 -3.90 11.35
C LYS A 380 5.04 -4.07 10.95
N TYR A 381 5.28 -4.78 9.85
CA TYR A 381 6.61 -4.93 9.28
C TYR A 381 6.79 -4.02 8.07
N MET A 382 7.89 -3.26 8.06
CA MET A 382 8.18 -2.21 7.10
C MET A 382 9.39 -2.58 6.22
N PRO A 383 9.39 -2.15 4.94
CA PRO A 383 10.34 -2.58 3.94
C PRO A 383 11.70 -1.89 4.12
N PRO A 384 12.75 -2.36 3.43
CA PRO A 384 14.02 -1.65 3.36
C PRO A 384 13.87 -0.32 2.64
N THR A 385 14.47 0.73 3.21
CA THR A 385 14.52 2.07 2.59
C THR A 385 15.94 2.62 2.56
N LYS A 386 16.74 2.42 3.62
CA LYS A 386 18.06 3.04 3.78
C LYS A 386 19.07 2.60 2.71
N TYR A 387 19.02 1.33 2.35
CA TYR A 387 19.93 0.72 1.37
C TYR A 387 19.29 0.51 -0.01
N MET A 388 18.09 1.05 -0.22
CA MET A 388 17.50 1.15 -1.55
C MET A 388 18.28 2.16 -2.37
N THR A 389 18.45 1.88 -3.65
CA THR A 389 19.26 2.71 -4.57
C THR A 389 18.50 2.89 -5.87
N GLY A 390 19.05 3.65 -6.82
CA GLY A 390 18.45 3.71 -8.15
C GLY A 390 18.52 2.42 -8.96
N ASN A 391 19.21 1.37 -8.49
CA ASN A 391 19.10 0.04 -9.06
C ASN A 391 17.79 -0.61 -8.64
N ILE A 392 16.71 -0.25 -9.35
CA ILE A 392 15.36 -0.77 -9.10
C ILE A 392 15.28 -2.30 -9.20
N PHE A 393 16.15 -2.95 -9.99
CA PHE A 393 16.18 -4.41 -10.10
C PHE A 393 16.70 -5.06 -8.82
N LYS A 394 17.77 -4.51 -8.24
CA LYS A 394 18.26 -4.94 -6.93
C LYS A 394 17.23 -4.64 -5.84
N GLY A 395 16.62 -3.45 -5.87
CA GLY A 395 15.56 -3.06 -4.94
C GLY A 395 14.40 -4.04 -4.94
N HIS A 396 13.91 -4.44 -6.10
CA HIS A 396 12.83 -5.43 -6.22
C HIS A 396 13.21 -6.82 -5.65
N VAL A 397 14.47 -7.22 -5.78
CA VAL A 397 14.98 -8.46 -5.15
C VAL A 397 15.04 -8.32 -3.62
N GLN A 398 15.46 -7.16 -3.10
CA GLN A 398 15.45 -6.87 -1.66
C GLN A 398 14.03 -6.91 -1.09
N ASP A 399 13.06 -6.28 -1.78
CA ASP A 399 11.64 -6.32 -1.41
C ASP A 399 11.09 -7.75 -1.45
N THR A 400 11.56 -8.58 -2.38
CA THR A 400 11.17 -10.00 -2.42
C THR A 400 11.69 -10.76 -1.19
N LEU A 401 12.93 -10.50 -0.73
CA LEU A 401 13.45 -11.08 0.51
C LEU A 401 12.63 -10.61 1.73
N PHE A 402 12.29 -9.33 1.77
CA PHE A 402 11.40 -8.76 2.78
C PHE A 402 10.03 -9.46 2.82
N ASN A 403 9.41 -9.69 1.66
CA ASN A 403 8.16 -10.44 1.54
C ASN A 403 8.30 -11.87 2.11
N ILE A 404 9.44 -12.54 1.85
CA ILE A 404 9.70 -13.89 2.39
C ILE A 404 9.85 -13.86 3.92
N ALA A 405 10.58 -12.89 4.48
CA ALA A 405 10.73 -12.74 5.93
C ALA A 405 9.39 -12.52 6.62
N SER A 406 8.50 -11.73 6.01
CA SER A 406 7.15 -11.49 6.51
C SER A 406 6.32 -12.78 6.65
N VAL A 407 6.29 -13.59 5.58
CA VAL A 407 5.57 -14.88 5.59
C VAL A 407 6.21 -15.86 6.55
N LEU A 408 7.55 -15.98 6.53
CA LEU A 408 8.31 -16.94 7.34
C LEU A 408 8.14 -16.72 8.84
N THR A 409 7.92 -15.47 9.26
CA THR A 409 7.79 -15.08 10.67
C THR A 409 6.35 -14.80 11.10
N GLY A 410 5.38 -14.80 10.18
CA GLY A 410 3.96 -14.61 10.50
C GLY A 410 3.59 -13.17 10.90
N GLN A 411 4.09 -12.19 10.15
CA GLN A 411 3.73 -10.77 10.36
C GLN A 411 2.25 -10.51 9.99
N SER A 412 1.64 -9.49 10.59
CA SER A 412 0.19 -9.22 10.42
C SER A 412 -0.10 -8.07 9.46
N ILE A 413 0.64 -6.97 9.53
CA ILE A 413 0.51 -5.82 8.63
C ILE A 413 1.82 -5.68 7.85
N HIS A 414 1.74 -5.76 6.53
CA HIS A 414 2.91 -5.79 5.64
C HIS A 414 2.93 -4.54 4.76
N LEU A 415 3.72 -3.53 5.15
CA LEU A 415 3.90 -2.33 4.34
C LEU A 415 4.78 -2.66 3.15
N LEU A 416 4.22 -2.58 1.94
CA LEU A 416 4.92 -3.01 0.75
C LEU A 416 6.10 -2.10 0.43
N GLY A 417 7.25 -2.73 0.21
CA GLY A 417 8.43 -2.09 -0.35
C GLY A 417 8.23 -1.74 -1.82
N MET A 418 8.88 -0.67 -2.24
CA MET A 418 8.80 -0.16 -3.60
C MET A 418 10.19 -0.24 -4.21
N LEU A 419 10.28 -0.87 -5.38
CA LEU A 419 11.54 -0.93 -6.14
C LEU A 419 12.11 0.47 -6.47
N THR A 420 11.26 1.50 -6.43
CA THR A 420 11.56 2.91 -6.69
C THR A 420 11.71 3.77 -5.43
N GLU A 421 11.74 3.18 -4.23
CA GLU A 421 11.76 3.89 -2.94
C GLU A 421 12.77 5.06 -2.87
N ALA A 422 13.99 4.84 -3.35
CA ALA A 422 15.05 5.85 -3.32
C ALA A 422 14.96 6.94 -4.41
N LEU A 423 13.91 6.94 -5.23
CA LEU A 423 13.81 7.74 -6.45
C LEU A 423 12.70 8.78 -6.41
N HIS A 424 11.47 8.35 -6.19
CA HIS A 424 10.28 9.20 -6.22
C HIS A 424 9.13 8.52 -5.48
N THR A 425 8.06 9.28 -5.20
CA THR A 425 6.79 8.70 -4.76
C THR A 425 6.39 7.57 -5.72
N PRO A 426 5.90 6.43 -5.22
CA PRO A 426 5.59 5.29 -6.07
C PRO A 426 4.57 5.65 -7.14
N LEU A 427 4.88 5.30 -8.38
CA LEU A 427 3.94 5.45 -9.50
C LEU A 427 2.88 4.34 -9.45
N LEU A 428 1.85 4.45 -10.29
CA LEU A 428 0.78 3.44 -10.35
C LEU A 428 1.33 2.03 -10.64
N GLN A 429 2.24 1.92 -11.61
CA GLN A 429 2.86 0.65 -11.98
C GLN A 429 3.80 0.10 -10.91
N ASP A 430 4.45 0.96 -10.13
CA ASP A 430 5.37 0.52 -9.06
C ASP A 430 4.56 -0.20 -7.98
N ARG A 431 3.42 0.39 -7.56
CA ARG A 431 2.47 -0.24 -6.65
C ARG A 431 1.96 -1.57 -7.18
N TYR A 432 1.59 -1.62 -8.47
CA TYR A 432 1.13 -2.86 -9.11
C TYR A 432 2.20 -3.96 -9.03
N ILE A 433 3.44 -3.64 -9.41
CA ILE A 433 4.58 -4.59 -9.40
C ILE A 433 4.88 -5.07 -7.97
N SER A 434 4.86 -4.19 -6.98
CA SER A 434 5.06 -4.56 -5.58
C SER A 434 3.92 -5.44 -5.03
N LEU A 435 2.66 -5.14 -5.37
CA LEU A 435 1.51 -5.98 -5.03
C LEU A 435 1.60 -7.35 -5.69
N GLU A 436 1.98 -7.42 -6.97
CA GLU A 436 2.17 -8.67 -7.71
C GLU A 436 3.25 -9.54 -7.05
N SER A 437 4.40 -8.97 -6.72
CA SER A 437 5.50 -9.68 -6.03
C SER A 437 5.08 -10.22 -4.67
N ALA A 438 4.42 -9.41 -3.84
CA ALA A 438 3.97 -9.85 -2.52
C ALA A 438 2.91 -10.95 -2.61
N LYS A 439 1.90 -10.79 -3.48
CA LYS A 439 0.88 -11.82 -3.73
C LYS A 439 1.52 -13.13 -4.18
N PHE A 440 2.51 -13.06 -5.08
CA PHE A 440 3.23 -14.24 -5.56
C PHE A 440 3.95 -14.96 -4.41
N VAL A 441 4.76 -14.24 -3.63
CA VAL A 441 5.48 -14.83 -2.47
C VAL A 441 4.51 -15.40 -1.44
N PHE A 442 3.46 -14.66 -1.09
CA PHE A 442 2.51 -15.04 -0.04
C PHE A 442 1.68 -16.25 -0.47
N HIS A 443 1.37 -16.37 -1.76
CA HIS A 443 0.72 -17.55 -2.32
C HIS A 443 1.67 -18.76 -2.34
N SER A 444 2.87 -18.60 -2.90
CA SER A 444 3.83 -19.69 -3.11
C SER A 444 4.48 -20.21 -1.82
N MET A 445 4.59 -19.36 -0.78
CA MET A 445 5.26 -19.69 0.48
C MET A 445 4.31 -19.67 1.69
N LYS A 446 2.99 -19.70 1.46
CA LYS A 446 1.94 -19.53 2.48
C LYS A 446 2.18 -20.27 3.82
N HIS A 447 2.65 -21.50 3.76
CA HIS A 447 2.83 -22.37 4.94
C HIS A 447 4.29 -22.43 5.45
N LEU A 448 5.18 -21.57 4.93
CA LEU A 448 6.61 -21.63 5.25
C LEU A 448 6.91 -21.39 6.74
N ASN A 449 6.14 -20.53 7.41
CA ASN A 449 6.27 -20.32 8.86
C ASN A 449 6.03 -21.61 9.66
N GLU A 450 5.10 -22.46 9.23
CA GLU A 450 4.72 -23.70 9.92
C GLU A 450 5.76 -24.81 9.72
N GLU A 451 6.43 -24.84 8.57
CA GLU A 451 7.36 -25.92 8.20
C GLU A 451 8.81 -25.65 8.62
N VAL A 452 9.23 -24.39 8.74
CA VAL A 452 10.63 -24.04 9.05
C VAL A 452 10.85 -23.92 10.55
N MET A 453 11.81 -24.70 11.07
CA MET A 453 12.33 -24.58 12.44
C MET A 453 13.77 -24.10 12.42
N TYR A 454 14.16 -23.29 13.42
CA TYR A 454 15.54 -22.78 13.51
C TYR A 454 16.44 -23.76 14.27
N SER A 455 17.70 -23.85 13.83
CA SER A 455 18.71 -24.66 14.49
C SER A 455 18.89 -24.24 15.95
N PRO A 456 18.85 -25.17 16.91
CA PRO A 456 19.13 -24.88 18.32
C PRO A 456 20.50 -24.24 18.49
N ASN A 457 20.58 -23.12 19.21
CA ASN A 457 21.81 -22.33 19.39
C ASN A 457 22.48 -21.90 18.07
N GLY A 458 21.69 -21.77 16.99
CA GLY A 458 22.17 -21.19 15.74
C GLY A 458 22.17 -19.66 15.79
N LYS A 459 22.74 -19.04 14.76
CA LYS A 459 22.84 -17.57 14.62
C LYS A 459 21.52 -16.83 14.85
N ILE A 460 20.40 -17.40 14.40
CA ILE A 460 19.06 -16.79 14.56
C ILE A 460 18.66 -16.72 16.03
N GLN A 461 18.75 -17.84 16.77
CA GLN A 461 18.41 -17.88 18.18
C GLN A 461 19.35 -16.99 18.99
N GLU A 462 20.66 -17.16 18.82
CA GLU A 462 21.67 -16.36 19.55
C GLU A 462 21.47 -14.85 19.36
N ARG A 463 21.16 -14.40 18.13
CA ARG A 463 20.86 -12.99 17.84
C ARG A 463 19.61 -12.51 18.57
N ALA A 464 18.55 -13.31 18.59
CA ALA A 464 17.31 -12.95 19.24
C ALA A 464 17.49 -12.85 20.77
N HIS A 465 18.21 -13.79 21.38
CA HIS A 465 18.54 -13.75 22.82
C HIS A 465 19.39 -12.53 23.18
N ASP A 466 20.47 -12.26 22.43
CA ASP A 466 21.33 -11.08 22.63
C ASP A 466 20.54 -9.76 22.54
N THR A 467 19.63 -9.65 21.57
CA THR A 467 18.80 -8.45 21.40
C THR A 467 17.85 -8.25 22.58
N LEU A 468 17.20 -9.32 23.05
CA LEU A 468 16.31 -9.26 24.22
C LEU A 468 17.09 -8.87 25.49
N GLU A 469 18.25 -9.46 25.73
CA GLU A 469 19.09 -9.14 26.89
C GLU A 469 19.51 -7.67 26.89
N LYS A 470 19.93 -7.14 25.73
CA LYS A 470 20.29 -5.72 25.57
C LYS A 470 19.09 -4.80 25.77
N ALA A 471 17.91 -5.16 25.27
CA ALA A 471 16.68 -4.39 25.47
C ALA A 471 16.28 -4.33 26.95
N VAL A 472 16.40 -5.44 27.68
CA VAL A 472 16.19 -5.49 29.13
C VAL A 472 17.18 -4.60 29.86
N ALA A 473 18.47 -4.66 29.51
CA ALA A 473 19.50 -3.82 30.13
C ALA A 473 19.24 -2.33 29.91
N LEU A 474 18.81 -1.94 28.71
CA LEU A 474 18.43 -0.55 28.39
C LEU A 474 17.18 -0.12 29.20
N LEU A 475 16.17 -0.98 29.31
CA LEU A 475 14.98 -0.72 30.13
C LEU A 475 15.32 -0.54 31.62
N GLU A 476 16.24 -1.35 32.18
CA GLU A 476 16.70 -1.19 33.57
C GLU A 476 17.36 0.16 33.82
N VAL A 477 18.10 0.63 32.81
CA VAL A 477 18.76 1.92 32.85
C VAL A 477 17.73 3.06 32.83
N ILE A 478 16.77 3.00 31.91
CA ILE A 478 15.72 4.02 31.78
C ILE A 478 14.82 4.05 33.03
N GLN A 479 14.49 2.88 33.58
CA GLN A 479 13.66 2.77 34.78
C GLN A 479 14.31 3.43 36.00
N LYS A 480 15.64 3.39 36.12
CA LYS A 480 16.38 4.01 37.23
C LYS A 480 16.48 5.53 37.11
N GLU A 481 16.60 6.04 35.90
CA GLU A 481 16.84 7.47 35.64
C GLU A 481 15.55 8.25 35.34
N GLY A 482 14.52 7.56 34.85
CA GLY A 482 13.30 8.15 34.34
C GLY A 482 13.42 8.56 32.86
N LEU A 483 12.32 8.41 32.12
CA LEU A 483 12.30 8.57 30.67
C LEU A 483 12.72 9.96 30.19
N PHE A 484 12.35 11.03 30.90
CA PHE A 484 12.75 12.41 30.54
C PHE A 484 14.28 12.58 30.60
N GLN A 485 14.92 12.05 31.65
CA GLN A 485 16.36 12.13 31.82
C GLN A 485 17.08 11.28 30.77
N SER A 486 16.56 10.09 30.46
CA SER A 486 17.12 9.23 29.42
C SER A 486 17.03 9.87 28.02
N LEU A 487 15.91 10.54 27.68
CA LEU A 487 15.76 11.31 26.44
C LEU A 487 16.68 12.54 26.41
N GLU A 488 16.88 13.22 27.54
CA GLU A 488 17.82 14.35 27.64
C GLU A 488 19.26 13.94 27.38
N GLN A 489 19.65 12.75 27.83
CA GLN A 489 20.99 12.20 27.66
C GLN A 489 21.19 11.51 26.31
N GLY A 490 20.16 11.43 25.46
CA GLY A 490 20.23 10.78 24.16
C GLY A 490 20.36 9.25 24.23
N ARG A 491 19.84 8.62 25.28
CA ARG A 491 19.89 7.15 25.42
C ARG A 491 18.97 6.40 24.47
N PHE A 492 18.02 7.11 23.84
CA PHE A 492 17.20 6.60 22.74
C PHE A 492 17.70 7.20 21.43
N ALA A 493 17.93 6.33 20.44
CA ALA A 493 18.26 6.71 19.06
C ALA A 493 19.49 7.62 18.93
N ASP A 494 20.34 7.69 19.96
CA ASP A 494 21.48 8.61 20.05
C ASP A 494 21.13 10.10 19.85
N ILE A 495 19.88 10.49 20.12
CA ILE A 495 19.37 11.87 19.93
C ILE A 495 18.95 12.47 21.27
N ALA A 496 19.69 13.47 21.73
CA ALA A 496 19.41 14.19 22.97
C ALA A 496 18.29 15.25 22.80
N ARG A 497 17.28 15.23 23.67
CA ARG A 497 16.17 16.19 23.69
C ARG A 497 15.97 16.76 25.09
N LYS A 498 16.07 18.09 25.25
CA LYS A 498 15.95 18.73 26.57
C LYS A 498 14.48 18.85 27.01
N PRO A 499 14.13 18.57 28.28
CA PRO A 499 12.75 18.65 28.77
C PRO A 499 12.09 20.03 28.66
N LYS A 500 12.90 21.10 28.67
CA LYS A 500 12.46 22.50 28.56
C LYS A 500 12.71 23.13 27.17
N ALA A 501 12.96 22.32 26.14
CA ALA A 501 13.16 22.77 24.77
C ALA A 501 12.18 22.08 23.81
N GLY A 502 12.30 22.34 22.51
CA GLY A 502 11.40 21.81 21.49
C GLY A 502 10.11 22.62 21.37
N ARG A 503 9.37 22.34 20.29
CA ARG A 503 8.16 23.10 19.93
C ARG A 503 6.96 22.71 20.81
N GLY A 504 6.09 23.69 21.11
CA GLY A 504 4.79 23.45 21.75
C GLY A 504 4.80 23.31 23.28
N LEU A 505 5.94 23.55 23.95
CA LEU A 505 6.03 23.57 25.42
C LEU A 505 5.15 24.66 26.04
N ASP A 506 5.08 25.82 25.38
CA ASP A 506 4.24 26.94 25.80
C ASP A 506 2.75 26.61 25.79
N GLY A 507 2.34 25.56 25.07
CA GLY A 507 0.98 25.05 25.05
C GLY A 507 0.65 24.05 26.17
N VAL A 508 1.57 23.78 27.11
CA VAL A 508 1.37 22.84 28.23
C VAL A 508 1.01 23.60 29.50
N PHE A 509 -0.02 23.16 30.23
CA PHE A 509 -0.43 23.77 31.49
C PHE A 509 -0.92 22.71 32.50
N SER A 510 -0.80 23.03 33.79
CA SER A 510 -1.30 22.17 34.87
C SER A 510 -2.80 22.37 35.04
N LYS A 511 -3.53 21.27 35.19
CA LYS A 511 -4.97 21.29 35.48
C LYS A 511 -5.19 21.86 36.87
N ASN A 512 -6.19 22.71 37.03
CA ASN A 512 -6.62 23.14 38.37
C ASN A 512 -7.65 22.14 38.96
N VAL A 513 -8.10 22.42 40.19
CA VAL A 513 -9.07 21.54 40.90
C VAL A 513 -10.45 21.49 40.23
N ASN A 514 -10.79 22.49 39.43
CA ASN A 514 -12.07 22.60 38.73
C ASN A 514 -12.00 22.08 37.28
N TYR A 515 -10.84 21.57 36.85
CA TYR A 515 -10.63 21.13 35.48
C TYR A 515 -11.64 20.05 35.09
N LEU A 516 -12.31 20.24 33.95
CA LEU A 516 -13.28 19.28 33.42
C LEU A 516 -13.01 18.96 31.96
N ASN A 517 -12.81 17.67 31.67
CA ASN A 517 -12.88 17.11 30.32
C ASN A 517 -13.76 15.85 30.38
N PRO A 518 -15.03 15.91 29.92
CA PRO A 518 -15.97 14.79 30.04
C PRO A 518 -15.53 13.56 29.23
N PHE A 519 -14.72 13.75 28.18
CA PHE A 519 -14.27 12.66 27.32
C PHE A 519 -13.29 11.70 28.00
N LEU A 520 -12.55 12.16 29.02
CA LEU A 520 -11.67 11.27 29.79
C LEU A 520 -12.47 10.15 30.47
N GLU A 521 -13.64 10.47 31.03
CA GLU A 521 -14.51 9.48 31.65
C GLU A 521 -15.29 8.68 30.59
N LEU A 522 -15.88 9.38 29.62
CA LEU A 522 -16.75 8.77 28.61
C LEU A 522 -16.04 7.75 27.71
N PHE A 523 -14.73 7.94 27.45
CA PHE A 523 -13.93 6.96 26.70
C PHE A 523 -13.39 5.82 27.57
N HIS A 524 -13.26 6.01 28.89
CA HIS A 524 -12.87 4.94 29.82
C HIS A 524 -14.07 4.05 30.23
N SER A 525 -15.27 4.60 30.27
CA SER A 525 -16.48 3.84 30.60
C SER A 525 -16.87 2.92 29.44
N SER A 526 -16.73 1.61 29.64
CA SER A 526 -17.28 0.57 28.75
C SER A 526 -18.82 0.52 28.78
N GLU A 527 -19.46 1.23 29.71
CA GLU A 527 -20.91 1.37 29.83
C GLU A 527 -21.27 2.83 30.14
N VAL A 528 -21.96 3.51 29.23
CA VAL A 528 -22.78 4.68 29.59
C VAL A 528 -24.22 4.33 29.26
N HIS A 529 -25.00 4.07 30.31
CA HIS A 529 -26.45 4.01 30.22
C HIS A 529 -26.98 5.39 29.80
N ALA A 530 -27.56 5.47 28.61
CA ALA A 530 -28.27 6.66 28.18
C ALA A 530 -29.50 6.88 29.08
N PRO A 531 -29.76 8.11 29.58
CA PRO A 531 -31.10 8.49 29.97
C PRO A 531 -31.95 8.48 28.70
N HIS A 532 -32.97 7.63 28.67
CA HIS A 532 -33.95 7.59 27.59
C HIS A 532 -34.68 8.94 27.48
N THR A 533 -34.18 9.83 26.64
CA THR A 533 -34.94 10.96 26.12
C THR A 533 -35.06 10.76 24.62
N LYS A 534 -36.24 10.31 24.19
CA LYS A 534 -36.58 10.24 22.76
C LYS A 534 -36.62 11.66 22.20
N ILE A 535 -35.51 12.11 21.66
CA ILE A 535 -35.51 13.17 20.65
C ILE A 535 -35.43 12.44 19.32
N ALA A 536 -36.56 12.39 18.61
CA ALA A 536 -36.58 11.98 17.22
C ALA A 536 -35.83 13.07 16.43
N VAL A 537 -34.55 12.85 16.18
CA VAL A 537 -33.83 13.57 15.14
C VAL A 537 -34.24 12.87 13.84
N GLU A 538 -35.14 13.51 13.09
CA GLU A 538 -35.37 13.12 11.70
C GLU A 538 -34.02 13.14 10.98
N PRO A 539 -33.71 12.16 10.12
CA PRO A 539 -32.50 12.20 9.33
C PRO A 539 -32.51 13.51 8.54
N GLU A 540 -31.57 14.41 8.84
CA GLU A 540 -31.34 15.56 7.99
C GLU A 540 -31.17 15.03 6.57
N ASN A 541 -31.97 15.59 5.66
CA ASN A 541 -31.76 15.45 4.22
C ASN A 541 -30.38 16.02 3.92
N ILE A 542 -29.35 15.18 4.03
CA ILE A 542 -28.06 15.41 3.39
C ILE A 542 -28.40 15.43 1.90
N GLN A 543 -28.58 16.63 1.36
CA GLN A 543 -28.65 16.82 -0.08
C GLN A 543 -27.41 16.14 -0.67
N PRO A 544 -27.55 15.32 -1.72
CA PRO A 544 -26.39 14.78 -2.41
C PRO A 544 -25.55 15.96 -2.91
N ARG A 545 -24.45 16.26 -2.21
CA ARG A 545 -23.47 17.25 -2.65
C ARG A 545 -22.87 16.72 -3.95
N GLU A 546 -22.69 17.62 -4.92
CA GLU A 546 -22.29 17.26 -6.28
C GLU A 546 -21.07 16.34 -6.25
N ARG A 547 -21.24 15.13 -6.82
CA ARG A 547 -20.15 14.17 -6.96
C ARG A 547 -19.02 14.86 -7.74
N PRO A 548 -17.76 14.82 -7.27
CA PRO A 548 -16.65 15.30 -8.07
C PRO A 548 -16.68 14.56 -9.41
N GLN A 549 -16.73 15.33 -10.50
CA GLN A 549 -16.80 14.79 -11.85
C GLN A 549 -15.59 13.87 -12.06
N SER A 550 -15.84 12.62 -12.46
CA SER A 550 -14.78 11.74 -12.95
C SER A 550 -14.04 12.48 -14.06
N VAL A 551 -12.75 12.74 -13.89
CA VAL A 551 -11.93 13.35 -14.93
C VAL A 551 -11.98 12.41 -16.14
N SER A 552 -12.70 12.79 -17.19
CA SER A 552 -12.84 11.97 -18.39
C SER A 552 -11.51 11.97 -19.14
N VAL A 553 -10.92 10.80 -19.34
CA VAL A 553 -9.69 10.66 -20.11
C VAL A 553 -9.95 11.03 -21.57
N ASP A 554 -9.17 11.96 -22.12
CA ASP A 554 -9.20 12.26 -23.56
C ASP A 554 -8.45 11.18 -24.35
N LEU A 555 -9.20 10.21 -24.89
CA LEU A 555 -8.65 9.11 -25.67
C LEU A 555 -7.97 9.55 -26.99
N LYS A 556 -8.09 10.81 -27.40
CA LYS A 556 -7.36 11.35 -28.57
C LYS A 556 -5.96 11.85 -28.23
N HIS A 557 -5.70 12.12 -26.96
CA HIS A 557 -4.42 12.64 -26.48
C HIS A 557 -3.89 11.83 -25.30
N VAL A 558 -3.74 10.52 -25.50
CA VAL A 558 -3.26 9.62 -24.45
C VAL A 558 -1.76 9.76 -24.29
N LEU A 559 -1.31 10.02 -23.06
CA LEU A 559 0.10 10.01 -22.65
C LEU A 559 0.36 8.89 -21.64
N PRO A 560 1.62 8.45 -21.47
CA PRO A 560 2.01 7.62 -20.33
C PRO A 560 1.56 8.24 -19.01
N TYR A 561 1.15 7.39 -18.06
CA TYR A 561 0.66 7.79 -16.74
C TYR A 561 1.60 7.24 -15.68
N GLY A 562 2.17 8.11 -14.84
CA GLY A 562 2.88 7.72 -13.63
C GLY A 562 2.02 7.90 -12.38
N ASP A 563 1.79 9.16 -12.00
CA ASP A 563 1.15 9.57 -10.76
C ASP A 563 -0.04 10.50 -11.01
N THR A 564 0.09 11.44 -11.97
CA THR A 564 -0.94 12.41 -12.35
C THR A 564 -1.35 12.24 -13.82
N LEU A 565 -2.62 12.53 -14.14
CA LEU A 565 -3.12 12.43 -15.50
C LEU A 565 -2.29 13.27 -16.48
N ASN A 566 -1.83 12.64 -17.56
CA ASN A 566 -1.01 13.25 -18.61
C ASN A 566 0.39 13.72 -18.18
N ASP A 567 0.96 13.15 -17.11
CA ASP A 567 2.34 13.46 -16.68
C ASP A 567 3.42 12.98 -17.67
N GLY A 568 3.11 11.98 -18.50
CA GLY A 568 4.00 11.43 -19.53
C GLY A 568 5.18 10.65 -18.98
N ILE A 569 5.19 10.27 -17.70
CA ILE A 569 6.36 9.63 -17.06
C ILE A 569 6.62 8.25 -17.68
N VAL A 570 7.89 7.98 -18.00
CA VAL A 570 8.36 6.70 -18.54
C VAL A 570 9.65 6.25 -17.86
N GLN A 571 9.79 4.94 -17.68
CA GLN A 571 11.03 4.28 -17.27
C GLN A 571 11.75 3.72 -18.51
N LEU A 572 13.05 3.97 -18.63
CA LEU A 572 13.90 3.48 -19.71
C LEU A 572 15.10 2.73 -19.13
N SER A 573 15.46 1.60 -19.76
CA SER A 573 16.69 0.87 -19.46
C SER A 573 17.46 0.65 -20.76
N LEU A 574 18.74 1.00 -20.78
CA LEU A 574 19.59 0.84 -21.96
C LEU A 574 21.05 0.58 -21.60
N THR A 575 21.80 0.07 -22.57
CA THR A 575 23.25 -0.11 -22.49
C THR A 575 23.91 0.66 -23.62
N LEU A 576 24.97 1.39 -23.30
CA LEU A 576 25.82 2.06 -24.29
C LEU A 576 27.21 1.43 -24.30
N PRO A 577 27.83 1.22 -25.48
CA PRO A 577 29.21 0.74 -25.62
C PRO A 577 30.21 1.87 -25.36
N VAL A 578 30.18 2.42 -24.14
CA VAL A 578 31.08 3.46 -23.66
C VAL A 578 31.62 3.10 -22.26
N PRO A 579 32.84 3.53 -21.90
CA PRO A 579 33.37 3.36 -20.55
C PRO A 579 32.46 4.00 -19.49
N CYS A 580 32.36 3.38 -18.32
CA CYS A 580 31.54 3.90 -17.22
C CYS A 580 32.17 5.18 -16.63
N GLY A 581 31.38 6.24 -16.50
CA GLY A 581 31.83 7.55 -16.03
C GLY A 581 30.76 8.64 -16.19
N GLU A 582 31.10 9.87 -15.82
CA GLU A 582 30.18 11.02 -15.94
C GLU A 582 29.81 11.30 -17.40
N GLU A 583 30.76 11.12 -18.32
CA GLU A 583 30.54 11.26 -19.77
C GLU A 583 29.53 10.23 -20.29
N ALA A 584 29.52 9.04 -19.71
CA ALA A 584 28.59 7.97 -20.05
C ALA A 584 27.15 8.33 -19.63
N GLN A 585 26.99 8.89 -18.43
CA GLN A 585 25.69 9.38 -17.94
C GLN A 585 25.17 10.53 -18.80
N GLU A 586 26.03 11.48 -19.15
CA GLU A 586 25.67 12.59 -20.04
C GLU A 586 25.31 12.10 -21.45
N ALA A 587 26.02 11.09 -21.97
CA ALA A 587 25.68 10.45 -23.25
C ALA A 587 24.28 9.83 -23.23
N ALA A 588 23.92 9.12 -22.16
CA ALA A 588 22.58 8.55 -21.98
C ALA A 588 21.49 9.64 -21.92
N LYS A 589 21.72 10.73 -21.16
CA LYS A 589 20.80 11.88 -21.11
C LYS A 589 20.60 12.52 -22.48
N ARG A 590 21.68 12.78 -23.20
CA ARG A 590 21.63 13.37 -24.55
C ARG A 590 20.93 12.46 -25.55
N TRP A 591 21.12 11.15 -25.44
CA TRP A 591 20.39 10.20 -26.27
C TRP A 591 18.88 10.27 -25.99
N ALA A 592 18.47 10.30 -24.73
CA ALA A 592 17.06 10.42 -24.36
C ALA A 592 16.44 11.74 -24.87
N LEU A 593 17.13 12.87 -24.70
CA LEU A 593 16.70 14.18 -25.24
C LEU A 593 16.55 14.13 -26.77
N LYS A 594 17.53 13.58 -27.48
CA LYS A 594 17.48 13.43 -28.95
C LYS A 594 16.39 12.45 -29.41
N SER A 595 15.96 11.54 -28.55
CA SER A 595 14.86 10.61 -28.81
C SER A 595 13.48 11.22 -28.55
N GLY A 596 13.43 12.50 -28.14
CA GLY A 596 12.18 13.23 -27.94
C GLY A 596 11.66 13.22 -26.50
N PHE A 597 12.39 12.62 -25.55
CA PHE A 597 12.03 12.68 -24.14
C PHE A 597 12.44 14.01 -23.51
N LEU A 598 11.67 14.44 -22.52
CA LEU A 598 11.91 15.64 -21.71
C LEU A 598 12.44 15.24 -20.32
N ASP A 599 13.24 16.12 -19.75
CA ASP A 599 13.73 16.03 -18.37
C ASP A 599 14.35 14.66 -17.96
N PRO A 600 15.18 14.01 -18.79
CA PRO A 600 15.71 12.69 -18.47
C PRO A 600 16.63 12.72 -17.26
N LYS A 601 16.36 11.85 -16.29
CA LYS A 601 17.14 11.64 -15.08
C LYS A 601 17.72 10.24 -15.10
N VAL A 602 19.05 10.15 -15.16
CA VAL A 602 19.77 8.87 -14.95
C VAL A 602 19.72 8.58 -13.46
N VAL A 603 19.07 7.47 -13.09
CA VAL A 603 18.90 7.03 -11.70
C VAL A 603 19.87 5.91 -11.32
N HIS A 604 20.36 5.15 -12.31
CA HIS A 604 21.34 4.09 -12.11
C HIS A 604 22.35 4.05 -13.25
N THR A 605 23.59 3.71 -12.90
CA THR A 605 24.71 3.52 -13.81
C THR A 605 25.54 2.35 -13.30
N GLN A 606 25.84 1.39 -14.16
CA GLN A 606 26.60 0.20 -13.81
C GLN A 606 27.60 -0.13 -14.93
N ASP A 607 28.87 -0.32 -14.55
CA ASP A 607 29.88 -0.88 -15.43
C ASP A 607 29.60 -2.37 -15.64
N LEU A 608 29.46 -2.79 -16.90
CA LEU A 608 29.28 -4.19 -17.28
C LEU A 608 30.60 -4.86 -17.70
N GLY A 609 31.71 -4.11 -17.70
CA GLY A 609 32.97 -4.54 -18.25
C GLY A 609 33.04 -4.37 -19.78
N GLU A 610 34.22 -4.60 -20.33
CA GLU A 610 34.48 -4.58 -21.79
C GLU A 610 34.09 -3.26 -22.50
N GLY A 611 34.02 -2.16 -21.75
CA GLY A 611 33.64 -0.85 -22.30
C GLY A 611 32.14 -0.68 -22.51
N PHE A 612 31.29 -1.43 -21.80
CA PHE A 612 29.84 -1.25 -21.80
C PHE A 612 29.34 -0.68 -20.47
N THR A 613 28.41 0.26 -20.54
CA THR A 613 27.74 0.84 -19.37
C THR A 613 26.23 0.68 -19.47
N PHE A 614 25.62 0.14 -18.42
CA PHE A 614 24.17 0.00 -18.26
C PHE A 614 23.59 1.20 -17.51
N PHE A 615 22.41 1.65 -17.93
CA PHE A 615 21.68 2.77 -17.35
C PHE A 615 20.22 2.43 -17.11
N THR A 616 19.65 3.00 -16.04
CA THR A 616 18.20 3.17 -15.88
C THR A 616 17.91 4.67 -15.77
N LEU A 617 16.88 5.12 -16.48
CA LEU A 617 16.46 6.52 -16.51
C LEU A 617 14.95 6.64 -16.34
N TYR A 618 14.55 7.76 -15.76
CA TYR A 618 13.17 8.26 -15.84
C TYR A 618 13.13 9.51 -16.69
N ALA A 619 12.11 9.64 -17.53
CA ALA A 619 11.93 10.81 -18.37
C ALA A 619 10.43 11.04 -18.62
N ARG A 620 10.10 12.14 -19.31
CA ARG A 620 8.74 12.45 -19.73
C ARG A 620 8.60 12.37 -21.24
N SER A 621 7.65 11.60 -21.73
CA SER A 621 7.24 11.60 -23.14
C SER A 621 6.22 12.71 -23.38
N PRO A 622 6.49 13.67 -24.27
CA PRO A 622 5.51 14.70 -24.65
C PRO A 622 4.61 14.25 -25.82
N ILE A 623 4.78 13.03 -26.34
CA ILE A 623 4.14 12.57 -27.58
C ILE A 623 2.83 11.87 -27.26
N PRO A 624 1.65 12.45 -27.57
CA PRO A 624 0.37 11.80 -27.35
C PRO A 624 0.07 10.76 -28.44
N ILE A 625 -0.77 9.79 -28.09
CA ILE A 625 -1.35 8.80 -29.02
C ILE A 625 -2.86 9.03 -29.12
N ASP A 626 -3.37 9.10 -30.35
CA ASP A 626 -4.81 9.03 -30.60
C ASP A 626 -5.26 7.57 -30.60
N TYR A 627 -5.68 7.08 -29.43
CA TYR A 627 -6.16 5.72 -29.24
C TYR A 627 -7.38 5.42 -30.13
N THR A 628 -8.20 6.42 -30.45
CA THR A 628 -9.41 6.25 -31.25
C THR A 628 -9.12 6.00 -32.75
N SER A 629 -7.90 6.32 -33.19
CA SER A 629 -7.45 6.10 -34.58
C SER A 629 -6.85 4.71 -34.83
N ILE A 630 -6.52 3.97 -33.78
CA ILE A 630 -5.81 2.68 -33.89
C ILE A 630 -6.76 1.62 -34.47
N THR A 631 -6.39 1.07 -35.63
CA THR A 631 -7.08 -0.07 -36.24
C THR A 631 -6.19 -1.30 -36.13
N VAL A 632 -6.63 -2.33 -35.39
CA VAL A 632 -5.90 -3.59 -35.26
C VAL A 632 -6.55 -4.66 -36.15
N PRO A 633 -5.85 -5.21 -37.15
CA PRO A 633 -6.33 -6.35 -37.92
C PRO A 633 -6.51 -7.55 -37.00
N LYS A 634 -7.76 -7.89 -36.67
CA LYS A 634 -8.07 -9.07 -35.84
C LYS A 634 -8.34 -10.27 -36.75
N LEU A 635 -7.64 -11.37 -36.47
CA LEU A 635 -8.03 -12.68 -36.98
C LEU A 635 -9.40 -13.02 -36.38
N THR A 636 -10.47 -12.87 -37.15
CA THR A 636 -11.84 -13.23 -36.74
C THR A 636 -12.17 -14.58 -37.34
N HIS A 637 -12.13 -15.62 -36.49
CA HIS A 637 -12.68 -16.94 -36.79
C HIS A 637 -13.48 -17.40 -35.57
N GLU A 638 -14.49 -18.22 -35.80
CA GLU A 638 -15.24 -18.88 -34.73
C GLU A 638 -14.30 -19.88 -34.05
N HIS A 639 -14.14 -19.80 -32.73
CA HIS A 639 -13.43 -20.82 -31.97
C HIS A 639 -14.38 -21.99 -31.74
N LEU A 640 -14.00 -23.19 -32.19
CA LEU A 640 -14.78 -24.41 -32.06
C LEU A 640 -14.03 -25.40 -31.17
N GLU A 641 -14.77 -26.10 -30.31
CA GLU A 641 -14.20 -27.19 -29.52
C GLU A 641 -13.85 -28.39 -30.40
N LYS A 642 -12.94 -29.26 -29.94
CA LYS A 642 -12.48 -30.44 -30.69
C LYS A 642 -13.62 -31.27 -31.29
N SER A 643 -14.66 -31.56 -30.51
CA SER A 643 -15.80 -32.37 -30.95
C SER A 643 -16.64 -31.69 -32.04
N GLU A 644 -16.71 -30.36 -32.00
CA GLU A 644 -17.42 -29.53 -32.97
C GLU A 644 -16.64 -29.47 -34.29
N ILE A 645 -15.32 -29.31 -34.21
CA ILE A 645 -14.40 -29.39 -35.37
C ILE A 645 -14.58 -30.74 -36.09
N GLU A 646 -14.49 -31.86 -35.36
CA GLU A 646 -14.67 -33.19 -35.94
C GLU A 646 -16.07 -33.37 -36.56
N SER A 647 -17.12 -32.94 -35.86
CA SER A 647 -18.50 -33.02 -36.38
C SER A 647 -18.65 -32.22 -37.67
N ARG A 648 -18.10 -31.00 -37.72
CA ARG A 648 -18.20 -30.10 -38.87
C ARG A 648 -17.39 -30.59 -40.06
N ILE A 649 -16.23 -31.23 -39.84
CA ILE A 649 -15.46 -31.91 -40.90
C ILE A 649 -16.31 -33.04 -41.51
N ARG A 650 -16.89 -33.94 -40.69
CA ARG A 650 -17.72 -35.04 -41.19
C ARG A 650 -18.92 -34.57 -42.02
N GLN A 651 -19.56 -33.49 -41.58
CA GLN A 651 -20.76 -32.96 -42.22
C GLN A 651 -20.45 -32.20 -43.52
N SER A 652 -19.31 -31.51 -43.59
CA SER A 652 -19.06 -30.51 -44.64
C SER A 652 -18.03 -30.93 -45.69
N LEU A 653 -17.01 -31.72 -45.32
CA LEU A 653 -15.87 -32.02 -46.21
C LEU A 653 -15.97 -33.38 -46.90
N GLY A 654 -16.69 -34.34 -46.32
CA GLY A 654 -16.81 -35.71 -46.86
C GLY A 654 -15.51 -36.53 -46.90
N ARG A 655 -14.40 -35.94 -46.41
CA ARG A 655 -13.08 -36.53 -46.20
C ARG A 655 -12.44 -35.90 -44.96
N LYS A 656 -11.35 -36.49 -44.48
CA LYS A 656 -10.54 -35.89 -43.42
C LYS A 656 -9.82 -34.63 -43.91
N LEU A 657 -9.58 -33.71 -42.98
CA LEU A 657 -8.74 -32.54 -43.18
C LEU A 657 -7.28 -32.96 -43.07
N VAL A 658 -6.42 -32.53 -43.99
CA VAL A 658 -5.01 -32.94 -44.01
C VAL A 658 -4.10 -31.76 -43.70
N VAL A 659 -3.28 -31.88 -42.66
CA VAL A 659 -2.41 -30.79 -42.19
C VAL A 659 -0.97 -31.29 -42.07
N VAL A 660 -0.02 -30.57 -42.65
CA VAL A 660 1.41 -30.87 -42.52
C VAL A 660 2.08 -29.76 -41.73
N GLY A 661 2.91 -30.12 -40.74
CA GLY A 661 3.56 -29.15 -39.86
C GLY A 661 5.04 -29.44 -39.63
N ALA A 662 5.87 -28.40 -39.58
CA ALA A 662 7.30 -28.52 -39.26
C ALA A 662 7.92 -27.22 -38.72
N CYS A 663 9.02 -27.34 -37.99
CA CYS A 663 10.00 -26.26 -37.87
C CYS A 663 10.96 -26.32 -39.06
N ILE A 664 11.08 -25.21 -39.81
CA ILE A 664 11.83 -25.20 -41.06
C ILE A 664 13.29 -24.74 -40.91
N GLU A 665 14.12 -25.14 -41.86
CA GLU A 665 15.53 -24.77 -42.03
C GLU A 665 16.42 -25.20 -40.86
N THR A 666 17.10 -24.27 -40.18
CA THR A 666 18.02 -24.62 -39.09
C THR A 666 17.34 -24.70 -37.71
N ASP A 667 16.04 -24.39 -37.62
CA ASP A 667 15.34 -24.29 -36.34
C ASP A 667 14.98 -25.68 -35.78
N ALA A 668 15.57 -25.99 -34.62
CA ALA A 668 15.39 -27.27 -33.91
C ALA A 668 14.33 -27.22 -32.80
N HIS A 669 13.66 -26.08 -32.57
CA HIS A 669 12.76 -25.91 -31.42
C HIS A 669 11.34 -26.39 -31.73
N THR A 670 11.09 -27.68 -31.54
CA THR A 670 9.77 -28.28 -31.86
C THR A 670 8.68 -28.05 -30.82
N VAL A 671 9.01 -27.61 -29.61
CA VAL A 671 8.04 -27.51 -28.49
C VAL A 671 6.77 -26.74 -28.87
N GLY A 672 6.90 -25.68 -29.67
CA GLY A 672 5.76 -24.90 -30.15
C GLY A 672 4.89 -25.65 -31.16
N ILE A 673 5.48 -26.23 -32.21
CA ILE A 673 4.73 -26.98 -33.22
C ILE A 673 4.16 -28.29 -32.65
N ASP A 674 4.88 -28.94 -31.73
CA ASP A 674 4.42 -30.16 -31.05
C ASP A 674 3.24 -29.88 -30.12
N ALA A 675 3.17 -28.70 -29.50
CA ALA A 675 2.01 -28.30 -28.72
C ALA A 675 0.72 -28.22 -29.57
N ILE A 676 0.85 -27.96 -30.87
CA ILE A 676 -0.26 -27.90 -31.83
C ILE A 676 -0.49 -29.24 -32.49
N MET A 677 0.55 -29.91 -32.97
CA MET A 677 0.46 -31.13 -33.77
C MET A 677 0.35 -32.39 -32.90
N ASN A 678 1.20 -32.56 -31.90
CA ASN A 678 1.37 -33.82 -31.18
C ASN A 678 0.11 -34.20 -30.38
N MET A 679 -0.24 -35.48 -30.35
CA MET A 679 -1.41 -36.00 -29.62
C MET A 679 -1.50 -35.55 -28.15
N LYS A 680 -0.36 -35.28 -27.48
CA LYS A 680 -0.35 -34.76 -26.10
C LYS A 680 -0.96 -33.35 -25.99
N GLY A 681 -0.64 -32.48 -26.94
CA GLY A 681 -0.94 -31.04 -26.91
C GLY A 681 -0.32 -30.28 -25.73
N CYS A 682 -0.98 -29.22 -25.26
CA CYS A 682 -0.51 -28.31 -24.21
C CYS A 682 -1.65 -27.87 -23.27
N ASN A 683 -1.35 -27.66 -21.98
CA ASN A 683 -2.32 -27.19 -20.97
C ASN A 683 -3.65 -27.96 -20.88
N GLY A 684 -3.66 -29.24 -21.27
CA GLY A 684 -4.89 -30.06 -21.30
C GLY A 684 -5.63 -30.03 -22.63
N HIS A 685 -5.30 -29.09 -23.53
CA HIS A 685 -5.78 -29.03 -24.90
C HIS A 685 -5.01 -30.04 -25.76
N LYS A 686 -5.70 -30.84 -26.56
CA LYS A 686 -5.09 -31.92 -27.34
C LYS A 686 -4.63 -31.42 -28.71
N GLY A 687 -3.48 -31.89 -29.17
CA GLY A 687 -2.98 -31.54 -30.52
C GLY A 687 -3.74 -32.24 -31.65
N LEU A 688 -3.48 -31.78 -32.88
CA LEU A 688 -4.19 -32.18 -34.11
C LEU A 688 -4.12 -33.69 -34.39
N GLU A 689 -3.01 -34.36 -34.07
CA GLU A 689 -2.89 -35.83 -34.19
C GLU A 689 -3.92 -36.60 -33.35
N SER A 690 -4.52 -35.95 -32.33
CA SER A 690 -5.58 -36.56 -31.54
C SER A 690 -6.97 -36.50 -32.19
N TYR A 691 -7.15 -35.67 -33.22
CA TYR A 691 -8.45 -35.44 -33.87
C TYR A 691 -8.68 -36.55 -34.88
N HIS A 692 -9.79 -37.28 -34.74
CA HIS A 692 -10.06 -38.44 -35.59
C HIS A 692 -10.29 -38.07 -37.06
N GLU A 693 -10.78 -36.85 -37.30
CA GLU A 693 -11.11 -36.31 -38.62
C GLU A 693 -10.01 -35.43 -39.23
N ILE A 694 -8.84 -35.35 -38.59
CA ILE A 694 -7.68 -34.63 -39.11
C ILE A 694 -6.52 -35.63 -39.26
N ASP A 695 -5.96 -35.72 -40.46
CA ASP A 695 -4.69 -36.42 -40.68
C ASP A 695 -3.56 -35.40 -40.55
N ALA A 696 -2.91 -35.38 -39.39
CA ALA A 696 -1.82 -34.47 -39.04
C ALA A 696 -0.45 -35.13 -39.24
N TYR A 697 0.37 -34.55 -40.12
CA TYR A 697 1.72 -34.99 -40.44
C TYR A 697 2.74 -34.04 -39.84
N ASN A 698 3.28 -34.42 -38.67
CA ASN A 698 4.32 -33.65 -37.99
C ASN A 698 5.71 -34.10 -38.43
N LEU A 699 6.42 -33.26 -39.19
CA LEU A 699 7.76 -33.56 -39.69
C LEU A 699 8.88 -33.18 -38.70
N GLY A 700 8.51 -32.61 -37.55
CA GLY A 700 9.45 -32.26 -36.50
C GLY A 700 10.25 -31.00 -36.82
N ALA A 701 11.57 -31.09 -36.70
CA ALA A 701 12.47 -29.94 -36.75
C ALA A 701 13.48 -30.02 -37.90
N GLN A 702 14.04 -28.85 -38.23
CA GLN A 702 15.08 -28.67 -39.22
C GLN A 702 14.75 -29.21 -40.61
N VAL A 703 13.49 -29.04 -41.03
CA VAL A 703 12.99 -29.50 -42.34
C VAL A 703 13.21 -28.40 -43.38
N SER A 704 13.80 -28.69 -44.52
CA SER A 704 13.93 -27.67 -45.58
C SER A 704 12.57 -27.26 -46.15
N CYS A 705 12.44 -26.03 -46.65
CA CYS A 705 11.19 -25.59 -47.31
C CYS A 705 10.79 -26.55 -48.45
N GLU A 706 11.77 -27.06 -49.19
CA GLU A 706 11.57 -28.01 -50.30
C GLU A 706 11.03 -29.37 -49.82
N GLU A 707 11.58 -29.91 -48.73
CA GLU A 707 11.10 -31.17 -48.14
C GLU A 707 9.68 -31.02 -47.58
N LEU A 708 9.41 -29.91 -46.88
CA LEU A 708 8.08 -29.62 -46.34
C LEU A 708 7.04 -29.50 -47.47
N LEU A 709 7.38 -28.78 -48.54
CA LEU A 709 6.50 -28.60 -49.69
C LEU A 709 6.25 -29.92 -50.43
N LYS A 710 7.30 -30.73 -50.60
CA LYS A 710 7.18 -32.05 -51.24
C LYS A 710 6.23 -32.94 -50.46
N GLU A 711 6.40 -33.05 -49.14
CA GLU A 711 5.52 -33.86 -48.30
C GLU A 711 4.08 -33.35 -48.35
N ALA A 712 3.88 -32.03 -48.25
CA ALA A 712 2.56 -31.41 -48.37
C ALA A 712 1.86 -31.75 -49.70
N PHE A 713 2.61 -31.83 -50.79
CA PHE A 713 2.09 -32.27 -52.07
C PHE A 713 1.76 -33.78 -52.08
N ASP A 714 2.68 -34.62 -51.60
CA ASP A 714 2.55 -36.08 -51.60
C ASP A 714 1.34 -36.55 -50.79
N VAL A 715 1.05 -35.91 -49.65
CA VAL A 715 -0.12 -36.21 -48.81
C VAL A 715 -1.37 -35.42 -49.19
N SER A 716 -1.30 -34.60 -50.24
CA SER A 716 -2.40 -33.73 -50.69
C SER A 716 -2.95 -32.80 -49.60
N ALA A 717 -2.06 -32.16 -48.83
CA ALA A 717 -2.39 -31.32 -47.69
C ALA A 717 -3.38 -30.18 -48.04
N ASP A 718 -4.20 -29.81 -47.04
CA ASP A 718 -5.05 -28.62 -47.07
C ASP A 718 -4.32 -27.40 -46.52
N ALA A 719 -3.50 -27.62 -45.48
CA ALA A 719 -2.74 -26.57 -44.81
C ALA A 719 -1.30 -26.99 -44.50
N ILE A 720 -0.39 -26.03 -44.57
CA ILE A 720 1.01 -26.15 -44.16
C ILE A 720 1.21 -25.24 -42.94
N LEU A 721 1.63 -25.83 -41.82
CA LEU A 721 1.94 -25.15 -40.57
C LEU A 721 3.46 -25.03 -40.42
N ILE A 722 3.96 -23.79 -40.33
CA ILE A 722 5.38 -23.52 -40.19
C ILE A 722 5.63 -22.91 -38.82
N SER A 723 6.53 -23.52 -38.05
CA SER A 723 6.99 -22.98 -36.78
C SER A 723 8.39 -22.35 -36.91
N GLN A 724 8.54 -21.13 -36.39
CA GLN A 724 9.81 -20.40 -36.31
C GLN A 724 9.96 -19.75 -34.93
N ILE A 725 10.91 -20.28 -34.14
CA ILE A 725 11.22 -19.82 -32.78
C ILE A 725 12.47 -18.95 -32.79
N VAL A 726 13.47 -19.30 -33.60
CA VAL A 726 14.72 -18.55 -33.71
C VAL A 726 14.49 -17.30 -34.53
N THR A 727 14.58 -16.14 -33.86
CA THR A 727 14.29 -14.83 -34.48
C THR A 727 15.52 -13.92 -34.57
N GLN A 728 16.69 -14.39 -34.15
CA GLN A 728 17.92 -13.60 -34.13
C GLN A 728 18.28 -13.14 -35.55
N LYS A 729 18.60 -11.84 -35.69
CA LYS A 729 18.92 -11.19 -36.99
C LYS A 729 17.82 -11.39 -38.04
N ASP A 730 16.57 -11.48 -37.59
CA ASP A 730 15.38 -11.59 -38.43
C ASP A 730 15.37 -12.82 -39.36
N ILE A 731 16.04 -13.91 -38.94
CA ILE A 731 16.16 -15.13 -39.75
C ILE A 731 14.80 -15.75 -40.07
N HIS A 732 13.86 -15.73 -39.13
CA HIS A 732 12.47 -16.12 -39.32
C HIS A 732 11.81 -15.43 -40.53
N LEU A 733 12.01 -14.12 -40.73
CA LEU A 733 11.45 -13.41 -41.88
C LEU A 733 12.00 -13.94 -43.20
N ARG A 734 13.32 -14.19 -43.25
CA ARG A 734 13.98 -14.74 -44.45
C ARG A 734 13.46 -16.14 -44.78
N ASN A 735 13.35 -17.01 -43.78
CA ASN A 735 12.86 -18.37 -43.96
C ASN A 735 11.40 -18.39 -44.40
N LEU A 736 10.55 -17.57 -43.76
CA LEU A 736 9.13 -17.49 -44.12
C LEU A 736 8.93 -16.91 -45.52
N THR A 737 9.71 -15.89 -45.92
CA THR A 737 9.68 -15.32 -47.26
C THR A 737 10.11 -16.35 -48.30
N ARG A 738 11.19 -17.11 -48.03
CA ARG A 738 11.67 -18.17 -48.93
C ARG A 738 10.58 -19.22 -49.22
N MET A 739 9.80 -19.62 -48.22
CA MET A 739 8.70 -20.57 -48.44
C MET A 739 7.64 -20.00 -49.40
N VAL A 740 7.28 -18.73 -49.24
CA VAL A 740 6.30 -18.06 -50.11
C VAL A 740 6.84 -17.93 -51.53
N GLU A 741 8.08 -17.48 -51.69
CA GLU A 741 8.75 -17.42 -53.00
C GLU A 741 8.79 -18.79 -53.68
N LEU A 742 9.11 -19.86 -52.94
CA LEU A 742 9.13 -21.23 -53.46
C LEU A 742 7.73 -21.67 -53.94
N LEU A 743 6.70 -21.41 -53.14
CA LEU A 743 5.31 -21.70 -53.49
C LEU A 743 4.84 -20.90 -54.73
N GLU A 744 5.25 -19.64 -54.87
CA GLU A 744 4.92 -18.82 -56.03
C GLU A 744 5.64 -19.29 -57.29
N LEU A 745 6.93 -19.62 -57.19
CA LEU A 745 7.73 -20.13 -58.31
C LEU A 745 7.19 -21.45 -58.88
N GLU A 746 6.71 -22.34 -58.01
CA GLU A 746 6.09 -23.61 -58.39
C GLU A 746 4.60 -23.45 -58.80
N GLY A 747 4.03 -22.23 -58.68
CA GLY A 747 2.62 -21.97 -58.98
C GLY A 747 1.64 -22.64 -58.01
N LEU A 748 2.08 -22.92 -56.79
CA LEU A 748 1.36 -23.66 -55.74
C LEU A 748 0.86 -22.79 -54.58
N ARG A 749 1.09 -21.47 -54.58
CA ARG A 749 0.69 -20.60 -53.47
C ARG A 749 -0.79 -20.71 -53.13
N ASP A 750 -1.67 -20.71 -54.12
CA ASP A 750 -3.13 -20.81 -53.90
C ASP A 750 -3.61 -22.25 -53.60
N ARG A 751 -2.72 -23.25 -53.66
CA ARG A 751 -3.06 -24.66 -53.41
C ARG A 751 -3.19 -24.98 -51.92
N PHE A 752 -2.44 -24.29 -51.06
CA PHE A 752 -2.35 -24.60 -49.63
C PHE A 752 -2.72 -23.39 -48.79
N LEU A 753 -3.40 -23.61 -47.67
CA LEU A 753 -3.46 -22.63 -46.61
C LEU A 753 -2.11 -22.60 -45.90
N LEU A 754 -1.44 -21.45 -45.96
CA LEU A 754 -0.11 -21.28 -45.40
C LEU A 754 -0.20 -20.54 -44.07
N ILE A 755 0.21 -21.19 -42.98
CA ILE A 755 0.08 -20.67 -41.62
C ILE A 755 1.43 -20.66 -40.94
N ALA A 756 1.77 -19.53 -40.31
CA ALA A 756 3.01 -19.38 -39.56
C ALA A 756 2.76 -19.28 -38.06
N GLY A 757 3.63 -19.87 -37.25
CA GLY A 757 3.56 -19.90 -35.80
C GLY A 757 4.91 -19.58 -35.15
N GLY A 758 4.89 -18.79 -34.08
CA GLY A 758 6.12 -18.45 -33.36
C GLY A 758 5.96 -17.32 -32.34
N PRO A 759 6.91 -17.17 -31.40
CA PRO A 759 6.81 -16.19 -30.31
C PRO A 759 6.80 -14.73 -30.78
N ARG A 760 7.27 -14.44 -32.00
CA ARG A 760 7.23 -13.10 -32.62
C ARG A 760 6.34 -13.03 -33.86
N ILE A 761 5.53 -14.05 -34.12
CA ILE A 761 4.64 -14.10 -35.28
C ILE A 761 3.24 -13.73 -34.80
N ASN A 762 2.67 -12.70 -35.42
CA ASN A 762 1.28 -12.29 -35.22
C ASN A 762 0.53 -12.33 -36.57
N TYR A 763 -0.78 -12.14 -36.52
CA TYR A 763 -1.62 -12.21 -37.72
C TYR A 763 -1.19 -11.18 -38.79
N GLU A 764 -0.92 -9.95 -38.38
CA GLU A 764 -0.54 -8.85 -39.30
C GLU A 764 0.76 -9.15 -40.04
N LEU A 765 1.83 -9.50 -39.31
CA LEU A 765 3.13 -9.86 -39.89
C LEU A 765 3.00 -11.04 -40.86
N ALA A 766 2.23 -12.07 -40.48
CA ALA A 766 2.01 -13.22 -41.36
C ALA A 766 1.30 -12.79 -42.65
N LYS A 767 0.26 -11.95 -42.57
CA LYS A 767 -0.45 -11.42 -43.74
C LYS A 767 0.46 -10.58 -44.64
N GLU A 768 1.32 -9.74 -44.07
CA GLU A 768 2.30 -8.94 -44.83
C GLU A 768 3.29 -9.82 -45.58
N LEU A 769 3.73 -10.94 -44.99
CA LEU A 769 4.62 -11.91 -45.62
C LEU A 769 3.93 -12.81 -46.64
N GLY A 770 2.62 -12.66 -46.85
CA GLY A 770 1.85 -13.46 -47.80
C GLY A 770 1.31 -14.77 -47.25
N TYR A 771 1.24 -14.96 -45.94
CA TYR A 771 0.60 -16.10 -45.28
C TYR A 771 -0.91 -15.85 -45.09
N ASP A 772 -1.66 -16.91 -44.82
CA ASP A 772 -3.10 -16.85 -44.59
C ASP A 772 -3.45 -16.49 -43.14
N ALA A 773 -2.64 -16.96 -42.18
CA ALA A 773 -2.70 -16.57 -40.77
C ALA A 773 -1.36 -16.71 -40.05
N GLY A 774 -1.22 -15.96 -38.96
CA GLY A 774 -0.11 -16.02 -38.03
C GLY A 774 -0.61 -16.27 -36.60
N PHE A 775 0.01 -17.23 -35.91
CA PHE A 775 -0.35 -17.60 -34.55
C PHE A 775 0.81 -17.38 -33.57
N GLY A 776 0.53 -16.65 -32.49
CA GLY A 776 1.49 -16.28 -31.46
C GLY A 776 1.42 -17.15 -30.21
N ARG A 777 1.98 -16.64 -29.10
CA ARG A 777 1.89 -17.28 -27.79
C ARG A 777 0.43 -17.42 -27.33
N GLY A 778 0.12 -18.54 -26.68
CA GLY A 778 -1.22 -18.82 -26.14
C GLY A 778 -2.20 -19.44 -27.12
N THR A 779 -1.76 -19.78 -28.34
CA THR A 779 -2.57 -20.48 -29.34
C THR A 779 -2.66 -21.98 -29.02
N TYR A 780 -3.85 -22.56 -29.12
CA TYR A 780 -4.09 -24.00 -29.01
C TYR A 780 -4.43 -24.63 -30.37
N ALA A 781 -4.46 -25.97 -30.41
CA ALA A 781 -4.72 -26.70 -31.65
C ALA A 781 -6.12 -26.44 -32.22
N GLU A 782 -7.14 -26.27 -31.37
CA GLU A 782 -8.48 -25.91 -31.82
C GLU A 782 -8.56 -24.52 -32.48
N ASP A 783 -7.77 -23.54 -32.07
CA ASP A 783 -7.73 -22.23 -32.73
C ASP A 783 -7.23 -22.37 -34.18
N VAL A 784 -6.13 -23.11 -34.35
CA VAL A 784 -5.54 -23.36 -35.67
C VAL A 784 -6.47 -24.20 -36.54
N ALA A 785 -7.04 -25.27 -35.98
CA ALA A 785 -7.97 -26.14 -36.70
C ALA A 785 -9.27 -25.41 -37.10
N SER A 786 -9.83 -24.59 -36.21
CA SER A 786 -11.03 -23.80 -36.50
C SER A 786 -10.81 -22.84 -37.65
N PHE A 787 -9.66 -22.14 -37.66
CA PHE A 787 -9.27 -21.28 -38.77
C PHE A 787 -9.11 -22.04 -40.09
N ILE A 788 -8.38 -23.17 -40.08
CA ILE A 788 -8.18 -23.98 -41.30
C ILE A 788 -9.55 -24.45 -41.80
N LEU A 789 -10.39 -25.00 -40.92
CA LEU A 789 -11.68 -25.56 -41.29
C LEU A 789 -12.60 -24.52 -41.92
N ASP A 790 -12.71 -23.33 -41.31
CA ASP A 790 -13.52 -22.24 -41.85
C ASP A 790 -13.04 -21.84 -43.26
N ARG A 791 -11.73 -21.72 -43.45
CA ARG A 791 -11.15 -21.35 -44.75
C ARG A 791 -11.32 -22.42 -45.81
N VAL A 792 -11.07 -23.70 -45.49
CA VAL A 792 -11.24 -24.80 -46.45
C VAL A 792 -12.71 -24.97 -46.86
N ILE A 793 -13.66 -24.78 -45.93
CA ILE A 793 -15.09 -24.84 -46.27
C ILE A 793 -15.50 -23.65 -47.15
N ASN A 794 -15.05 -22.44 -46.81
CA ASN A 794 -15.46 -21.23 -47.53
C ASN A 794 -14.76 -21.07 -48.89
N SER A 795 -13.58 -21.65 -49.09
CA SER A 795 -12.90 -21.69 -50.40
C SER A 795 -13.51 -22.71 -51.38
N ASN A 796 -14.37 -23.62 -50.91
CA ASN A 796 -15.09 -24.61 -51.74
C ASN A 796 -16.51 -24.17 -52.15
N LYS A 797 -16.91 -22.93 -51.83
CA LYS A 797 -18.10 -22.26 -52.36
C LYS A 797 -17.69 -21.29 -53.47
#